data_AF-A0A6L2PLT2-F1
#
_entry.id   AF-A0A6L2PLT2-F1
#
_cell.length_a   1.000
_cell.length_b   1.000
_cell.length_c   1.000
_cell.angle_alpha   90.00
_cell.angle_beta   90.00
_cell.angle_gamma   90.00
#
_symmetry.space_group_name_H-M   'P 1'
#
loop_
_entity.id
_entity.type
_entity.pdbx_description
1 polymer ?
#
loop_
_entity_poly.entity_id
_entity_poly.type
_entity_poly.pdbx_seq_one_letter_code
_entity_poly.pdbx_strand_id
1 'polypeptide(L)'
;MLYAKSVMCRYSSGLYNRSTSTAITKKKVPLARHGFKYADTIKEAVTASLHLLSTDNYSAVLHHMPHQWEKHIDHSVIEPNVYKETDERQRVEMIFQSLFYIGKGGWFDSVLRQASDIVDDLCDRRFDLLKSMHPDTYVAGDTVLLVGEGNFSFAVSLVDLNLPITVTASCLGSDMIKTSGDNIAYLKAKGVRVLLDVDATKLDEHCVLRNEKFSKIIFNFPHVGGKMKIHLNRALLKRFFQSASKLVTLEGRVLVSLCKGQGGTRVDKPVRRWDDTWQVVEMAAHGNLVLVSVEKFRNDIYPKYTSVGYRGGGCAFHIDGALVYVFSKREPLYPSLEVETLLKCLDGQVLQTNFGNLVCEGVYNIKYRNSLFEMEGSAVHYLCEQLKTLVKTSYAKVRHISDIDVPLHTELPSGGPVCYTEGEGFEHTLRHCLLDVLDQVLQLWNHTSDDIMMYPGLVFNNIGTDFSCPPLSCHVLLLGHDLQDITEHYLRRMLDTCKKDAMYVSVAHFETAAEFWHGFTSGKNIFIRSDNLSDIPVKVAQEFSFTAERIGGFTCTSVTVIYLDQLSRLLFDIDNWRQLWARHSLVIFNENIPLFKHSCFDSRAYTFDICFSDSSNFSVVEFYNILWQVAADIIINVEFLNLFESPDGWRSHCYRITYQSFEKALSREQAIIIQEAVIGRVLCVKLGVSIR
;
A
#
# COMPACT_ATOMS: atom_id res chain seq x y z
N MET A 1 19.45 -1.08 -25.01
CA MET A 1 19.02 -2.42 -24.56
C MET A 1 18.57 -3.32 -25.73
N LEU A 2 17.47 -3.03 -26.44
CA LEU A 2 17.05 -3.80 -27.63
C LEU A 2 18.07 -3.73 -28.78
N TYR A 3 18.77 -2.60 -28.94
CA TYR A 3 19.78 -2.42 -29.98
C TYR A 3 21.02 -3.31 -29.78
N ALA A 4 21.57 -3.38 -28.56
CA ALA A 4 22.72 -4.23 -28.24
C ALA A 4 22.40 -5.73 -28.40
N LYS A 5 21.21 -6.18 -27.94
CA LYS A 5 20.70 -7.54 -28.22
C LYS A 5 20.50 -7.79 -29.73
N SER A 6 19.97 -6.82 -30.48
CA SER A 6 19.79 -6.92 -31.94
C SER A 6 21.12 -7.03 -32.70
N VAL A 7 22.14 -6.30 -32.27
CA VAL A 7 23.48 -6.33 -32.87
C VAL A 7 24.14 -7.68 -32.57
N MET A 8 24.21 -8.09 -31.30
CA MET A 8 24.82 -9.37 -30.91
C MET A 8 24.11 -10.59 -31.53
N CYS A 9 22.77 -10.56 -31.65
CA CYS A 9 21.97 -11.65 -32.23
C CYS A 9 22.07 -11.70 -33.77
N ARG A 10 22.28 -10.57 -34.45
CA ARG A 10 22.57 -10.54 -35.90
C ARG A 10 23.96 -11.08 -36.25
N TYR A 11 24.93 -10.98 -35.34
CA TYR A 11 26.30 -11.46 -35.60
C TYR A 11 26.52 -12.93 -35.19
N SER A 12 25.81 -13.44 -34.17
CA SER A 12 25.84 -14.87 -33.82
C SER A 12 25.14 -15.78 -34.84
N SER A 13 24.09 -15.27 -35.51
CA SER A 13 23.33 -16.01 -36.53
C SER A 13 24.05 -16.14 -37.88
N GLY A 14 25.05 -15.31 -38.17
CA GLY A 14 25.87 -15.39 -39.39
C GLY A 14 26.86 -16.56 -39.42
N LEU A 15 27.11 -17.24 -38.28
CA LEU A 15 28.03 -18.36 -38.16
C LEU A 15 27.43 -19.72 -38.56
N TYR A 16 26.09 -19.85 -38.62
CA TYR A 16 25.43 -21.13 -38.88
C TYR A 16 25.06 -21.39 -40.35
N ASN A 17 25.18 -20.41 -41.24
CA ASN A 17 24.83 -20.56 -42.65
C ASN A 17 25.93 -20.04 -43.57
N ARG A 18 26.89 -20.91 -43.91
CA ARG A 18 27.65 -20.85 -45.17
C ARG A 18 28.37 -22.19 -45.44
N SER A 19 27.57 -23.23 -45.68
CA SER A 19 27.96 -24.35 -46.53
C SER A 19 27.50 -24.03 -47.96
N THR A 20 28.39 -23.54 -48.81
CA THR A 20 28.34 -23.75 -50.27
C THR A 20 29.61 -23.21 -50.91
N SER A 21 30.15 -24.02 -51.80
CA SER A 21 31.45 -23.83 -52.44
C SER A 21 31.42 -22.73 -53.51
N THR A 22 32.51 -21.98 -53.64
CA THR A 22 33.10 -21.67 -54.95
C THR A 22 34.54 -21.16 -54.77
N ALA A 23 35.41 -21.62 -55.65
CA ALA A 23 36.86 -21.61 -55.54
C ALA A 23 37.49 -20.20 -55.51
N ILE A 24 38.44 -19.99 -54.60
CA ILE A 24 39.40 -18.88 -54.67
C ILE A 24 40.82 -19.44 -54.60
N THR A 25 41.57 -19.14 -55.66
CA THR A 25 42.98 -19.47 -55.87
C THR A 25 43.88 -18.98 -54.74
N LYS A 26 44.77 -19.87 -54.30
CA LYS A 26 45.82 -19.67 -53.29
C LYS A 26 46.69 -18.45 -53.59
N LYS A 27 46.73 -17.48 -52.68
CA LYS A 27 47.96 -16.72 -52.35
C LYS A 27 48.19 -16.81 -50.84
N LYS A 28 49.20 -17.60 -50.46
CA LYS A 28 49.75 -17.63 -49.10
C LYS A 28 50.44 -16.29 -48.83
N VAL A 29 49.97 -15.54 -47.84
CA VAL A 29 50.76 -14.52 -47.16
C VAL A 29 51.20 -15.13 -45.81
N PRO A 30 52.48 -15.01 -45.39
CA PRO A 30 52.95 -15.66 -44.16
C PRO A 30 52.37 -14.94 -42.93
N LEU A 31 51.72 -15.68 -42.03
CA LEU A 31 51.43 -15.19 -40.67
C LEU A 31 52.77 -14.98 -39.93
N ALA A 32 53.16 -13.73 -39.73
CA ALA A 32 54.22 -13.37 -38.81
C ALA A 32 53.78 -13.67 -37.37
N ARG A 33 54.56 -14.49 -36.67
CA ARG A 33 54.42 -14.83 -35.25
C ARG A 33 54.68 -13.59 -34.37
N HIS A 34 53.73 -12.67 -34.23
CA HIS A 34 53.80 -11.56 -33.25
C HIS A 34 52.53 -11.43 -32.37
N GLY A 35 51.63 -12.41 -32.38
CA GLY A 35 50.30 -12.35 -31.74
C GLY A 35 50.24 -12.47 -30.22
N PHE A 36 51.36 -12.51 -29.48
CA PHE A 36 51.35 -12.72 -28.02
C PHE A 36 51.72 -11.52 -27.17
N LYS A 37 52.18 -10.39 -27.75
CA LYS A 37 52.54 -9.19 -26.98
C LYS A 37 51.43 -8.15 -26.82
N TYR A 38 50.29 -8.34 -27.49
CA TYR A 38 49.22 -7.34 -27.57
C TYR A 38 47.87 -7.84 -27.02
N ALA A 39 47.78 -9.11 -26.61
CA ALA A 39 46.54 -9.71 -26.12
C ALA A 39 46.02 -9.02 -24.85
N ASP A 40 46.90 -8.72 -23.90
CA ASP A 40 46.51 -8.06 -22.65
C ASP A 40 46.10 -6.60 -22.89
N THR A 41 46.80 -5.88 -23.76
CA THR A 41 46.47 -4.50 -24.15
C THR A 41 45.14 -4.41 -24.90
N ILE A 42 44.84 -5.39 -25.76
CA ILE A 42 43.56 -5.46 -26.48
C ILE A 42 42.43 -5.86 -25.53
N LYS A 43 42.68 -6.76 -24.57
CA LYS A 43 41.71 -7.16 -23.55
C LYS A 43 41.34 -5.98 -22.65
N GLU A 44 42.33 -5.20 -22.20
CA GLU A 44 42.10 -3.96 -21.43
C GLU A 44 41.32 -2.93 -22.25
N ALA A 45 41.66 -2.75 -23.52
CA ALA A 45 40.98 -1.81 -24.41
C ALA A 45 39.53 -2.21 -24.72
N VAL A 46 39.24 -3.49 -24.94
CA VAL A 46 37.87 -4.01 -25.13
C VAL A 46 37.06 -3.85 -23.85
N THR A 47 37.66 -4.14 -22.69
CA THR A 47 37.02 -3.97 -21.38
C THR A 47 36.69 -2.49 -21.11
N ALA A 48 37.62 -1.57 -21.39
CA ALA A 48 37.40 -0.14 -21.27
C ALA A 48 36.35 0.38 -22.28
N SER A 49 36.36 -0.13 -23.51
CA SER A 49 35.40 0.25 -24.55
C SER A 49 33.98 -0.26 -24.24
N LEU A 50 33.84 -1.47 -23.69
CA LEU A 50 32.55 -2.00 -23.23
C LEU A 50 32.01 -1.20 -22.03
N HIS A 51 32.90 -0.79 -21.12
CA HIS A 51 32.52 0.06 -20.00
C HIS A 51 32.03 1.44 -20.46
N LEU A 52 32.67 2.03 -21.48
CA LEU A 52 32.29 3.33 -22.07
C LEU A 52 31.05 3.25 -22.98
N LEU A 53 30.84 2.15 -23.71
CA LEU A 53 29.63 1.88 -24.52
C LEU A 53 28.38 1.71 -23.64
N SER A 54 28.54 1.29 -22.38
CA SER A 54 27.44 1.30 -21.40
C SER A 54 27.04 2.72 -20.96
N THR A 55 27.84 3.74 -21.30
CA THR A 55 27.67 5.15 -20.87
C THR A 55 27.41 6.15 -22.00
N ASP A 56 27.23 5.71 -23.26
CA ASP A 56 26.97 6.54 -24.45
C ASP A 56 27.97 7.73 -24.66
N ASN A 57 29.24 7.61 -24.22
CA ASN A 57 30.24 8.68 -24.36
C ASN A 57 31.35 8.32 -25.38
N TYR A 58 31.03 8.45 -26.67
CA TYR A 58 31.87 8.01 -27.80
C TYR A 58 33.14 8.84 -28.03
N SER A 59 33.16 10.12 -27.63
CA SER A 59 34.33 11.00 -27.78
C SER A 59 35.48 10.66 -26.82
N ALA A 60 35.15 10.22 -25.60
CA ALA A 60 36.14 9.75 -24.62
C ALA A 60 36.86 8.48 -25.07
N VAL A 61 36.17 7.61 -25.83
CA VAL A 61 36.72 6.40 -26.44
C VAL A 61 37.83 6.74 -27.43
N LEU A 62 37.60 7.73 -28.31
CA LEU A 62 38.59 8.16 -29.30
C LEU A 62 39.83 8.81 -28.65
N HIS A 63 39.65 9.50 -27.52
CA HIS A 63 40.73 10.24 -26.84
C HIS A 63 41.67 9.35 -26.00
N HIS A 64 41.19 8.18 -25.55
CA HIS A 64 41.97 7.19 -24.80
C HIS A 64 42.56 6.09 -25.70
N MET A 65 42.28 6.09 -27.01
CA MET A 65 42.91 5.18 -27.95
C MET A 65 44.39 5.53 -28.11
N PRO A 66 45.32 4.57 -28.00
CA PRO A 66 46.72 4.82 -28.29
C PRO A 66 46.88 5.27 -29.75
N HIS A 67 47.50 6.43 -30.01
CA HIS A 67 47.77 6.98 -31.36
C HIS A 67 48.48 6.00 -32.34
N GLN A 68 49.01 4.88 -31.84
CA GLN A 68 49.63 3.85 -32.64
C GLN A 68 48.61 2.94 -33.37
N TRP A 69 47.33 2.96 -33.01
CA TRP A 69 46.29 2.08 -33.58
C TRP A 69 45.80 2.51 -34.96
N GLU A 70 45.71 3.81 -35.25
CA GLU A 70 45.30 4.33 -36.58
C GLU A 70 46.22 3.86 -37.70
N LYS A 71 47.51 3.64 -37.42
CA LYS A 71 48.50 3.18 -38.41
C LYS A 71 48.32 1.72 -38.85
N HIS A 72 47.45 0.98 -38.18
CA HIS A 72 47.25 -0.46 -38.41
C HIS A 72 45.83 -0.81 -38.87
N ILE A 73 45.01 0.20 -39.16
CA ILE A 73 43.71 0.03 -39.82
C ILE A 73 43.97 -0.30 -41.29
N ASP A 74 43.55 -1.48 -41.74
CA ASP A 74 43.61 -1.85 -43.15
C ASP A 74 42.44 -1.19 -43.90
N HIS A 75 42.73 -0.01 -44.45
CA HIS A 75 41.75 0.77 -45.21
C HIS A 75 41.25 0.09 -46.50
N SER A 76 41.87 -1.03 -46.92
CA SER A 76 41.45 -1.77 -48.12
C SER A 76 40.22 -2.65 -47.92
N VAL A 77 39.79 -2.89 -46.67
CA VAL A 77 38.61 -3.70 -46.32
C VAL A 77 37.35 -2.84 -46.16
N ILE A 78 37.47 -1.53 -46.30
CA ILE A 78 36.39 -0.56 -46.10
C ILE A 78 35.77 -0.26 -47.48
N GLU A 79 34.49 -0.58 -47.68
CA GLU A 79 33.78 -0.19 -48.91
C GLU A 79 33.73 1.34 -49.02
N PRO A 80 34.23 1.97 -50.11
CA PRO A 80 34.48 3.41 -50.15
C PRO A 80 33.26 4.33 -50.04
N ASN A 81 32.03 3.81 -50.13
CA ASN A 81 30.84 4.62 -50.40
C ASN A 81 29.76 4.61 -49.31
N VAL A 82 30.04 4.16 -48.09
CA VAL A 82 29.02 4.09 -47.01
C VAL A 82 29.27 5.07 -45.85
N TYR A 83 30.45 5.69 -45.73
CA TYR A 83 30.84 6.38 -44.50
C TYR A 83 31.17 7.86 -44.74
N LYS A 84 30.44 8.76 -44.05
CA LYS A 84 30.81 10.18 -43.93
C LYS A 84 31.68 10.34 -42.68
N GLU A 85 32.84 10.98 -42.82
CA GLU A 85 33.92 11.11 -41.81
C GLU A 85 33.55 11.78 -40.47
N THR A 86 32.30 12.18 -40.24
CA THR A 86 31.90 13.04 -39.12
C THR A 86 31.07 12.38 -38.01
N ASP A 87 30.76 11.08 -38.09
CA ASP A 87 30.03 10.37 -37.03
C ASP A 87 30.97 9.51 -36.16
N GLU A 88 31.23 9.96 -34.93
CA GLU A 88 32.10 9.28 -33.96
C GLU A 88 31.64 7.85 -33.65
N ARG A 89 30.33 7.60 -33.72
CA ARG A 89 29.73 6.27 -33.54
C ARG A 89 30.13 5.32 -34.68
N GLN A 90 30.11 5.81 -35.92
CA GLN A 90 30.49 5.02 -37.09
C GLN A 90 31.99 4.71 -37.10
N ARG A 91 32.84 5.62 -36.59
CA ARG A 91 34.28 5.35 -36.41
C ARG A 91 34.54 4.22 -35.42
N VAL A 92 33.82 4.20 -34.29
CA VAL A 92 33.94 3.11 -33.31
C VAL A 92 33.49 1.78 -33.90
N GLU A 93 32.35 1.73 -34.61
CA GLU A 93 31.88 0.52 -35.29
C GLU A 93 32.89 0.01 -36.35
N MET A 94 33.52 0.92 -37.10
CA MET A 94 34.54 0.60 -38.11
C MET A 94 35.82 -0.01 -37.50
N ILE A 95 36.24 0.48 -36.32
CA ILE A 95 37.40 -0.05 -35.60
C ILE A 95 37.09 -1.45 -35.03
N PHE A 96 35.89 -1.67 -34.48
CA PHE A 96 35.46 -2.99 -34.03
C PHE A 96 35.41 -4.01 -35.19
N GLN A 97 34.93 -3.60 -36.37
CA GLN A 97 34.95 -4.43 -37.58
C GLN A 97 36.38 -4.73 -38.08
N SER A 98 37.30 -3.77 -37.96
CA SER A 98 38.70 -3.94 -38.34
C SER A 98 39.46 -4.89 -37.41
N LEU A 99 39.20 -4.81 -36.09
CA LEU A 99 39.76 -5.73 -35.10
C LEU A 99 39.27 -7.17 -35.28
N PHE A 100 38.04 -7.35 -35.79
CA PHE A 100 37.48 -8.66 -36.17
C PHE A 100 38.25 -9.32 -37.33
N TYR A 101 38.80 -8.53 -38.26
CA TYR A 101 39.56 -9.05 -39.40
C TYR A 101 40.98 -9.48 -39.03
N ILE A 102 41.57 -8.88 -37.98
CA ILE A 102 42.94 -9.17 -37.52
C ILE A 102 42.99 -10.45 -36.65
N GLY A 103 41.89 -10.81 -35.99
CA GLY A 103 41.83 -11.96 -35.07
C GLY A 103 41.07 -13.17 -35.62
N LYS A 104 41.68 -14.00 -36.48
CA LYS A 104 41.18 -15.37 -36.72
C LYS A 104 41.79 -16.35 -35.71
N GLY A 105 41.04 -16.66 -34.65
CA GLY A 105 41.38 -17.73 -33.71
C GLY A 105 40.55 -17.72 -32.43
N GLY A 106 40.42 -18.87 -31.75
CA GLY A 106 39.54 -19.08 -30.60
C GLY A 106 39.77 -18.20 -29.37
N TRP A 107 40.83 -17.38 -29.36
CA TRP A 107 41.04 -16.32 -28.37
C TRP A 107 40.05 -15.16 -28.54
N PHE A 108 39.72 -14.76 -29.77
CA PHE A 108 38.76 -13.68 -30.04
C PHE A 108 37.34 -14.09 -29.65
N ASP A 109 36.96 -15.34 -29.94
CA ASP A 109 35.68 -15.92 -29.49
C ASP A 109 35.58 -16.03 -27.96
N SER A 110 36.72 -16.19 -27.26
CA SER A 110 36.77 -16.19 -25.80
C SER A 110 36.59 -14.78 -25.24
N VAL A 111 37.15 -13.75 -25.88
CA VAL A 111 36.98 -12.35 -25.47
C VAL A 111 35.55 -11.87 -25.73
N LEU A 112 34.94 -12.24 -26.86
CA LEU A 112 33.53 -11.93 -27.16
C LEU A 112 32.56 -12.62 -26.20
N ARG A 113 32.82 -13.89 -25.83
CA ARG A 113 32.04 -14.57 -24.79
C ARG A 113 32.17 -13.88 -23.44
N GLN A 114 33.40 -13.58 -23.02
CA GLN A 114 33.64 -12.90 -21.75
C GLN A 114 33.02 -11.49 -21.72
N ALA A 115 33.01 -10.78 -22.85
CA ALA A 115 32.30 -9.51 -23.01
C ALA A 115 30.78 -9.66 -22.95
N SER A 116 30.21 -10.68 -23.60
CA SER A 116 28.77 -11.00 -23.52
C SER A 116 28.38 -11.33 -22.09
N ASP A 117 29.14 -12.20 -21.41
CA ASP A 117 28.90 -12.61 -20.03
C ASP A 117 28.93 -11.40 -19.08
N ILE A 118 29.84 -10.44 -19.28
CA ILE A 118 29.89 -9.19 -18.50
C ILE A 118 28.70 -8.28 -18.80
N VAL A 119 28.27 -8.17 -20.05
CA VAL A 119 27.10 -7.37 -20.43
C VAL A 119 25.81 -8.00 -19.88
N ASP A 120 25.70 -9.32 -19.93
CA ASP A 120 24.59 -10.07 -19.37
C ASP A 120 24.58 -9.94 -17.84
N ASP A 121 25.72 -10.09 -17.16
CA ASP A 121 25.84 -9.89 -15.70
C ASP A 121 25.56 -8.43 -15.26
N LEU A 122 25.95 -7.43 -16.05
CA LEU A 122 25.61 -6.02 -15.78
C LEU A 122 24.12 -5.74 -16.03
N CYS A 123 23.52 -6.36 -17.04
CA CYS A 123 22.09 -6.27 -17.31
C CYS A 123 21.28 -6.94 -16.21
N ASP A 124 21.71 -8.13 -15.76
CA ASP A 124 21.07 -8.91 -14.70
C ASP A 124 21.17 -8.16 -13.36
N ARG A 125 22.34 -7.63 -12.99
CA ARG A 125 22.49 -6.79 -11.79
C ARG A 125 21.61 -5.54 -11.81
N ARG A 126 21.52 -4.85 -12.94
CA ARG A 126 20.62 -3.68 -13.10
C ARG A 126 19.15 -4.09 -13.02
N PHE A 127 18.80 -5.23 -13.60
CA PHE A 127 17.45 -5.77 -13.57
C PHE A 127 17.04 -6.21 -12.16
N ASP A 128 17.95 -6.82 -11.41
CA ASP A 128 17.77 -7.21 -10.01
C ASP A 128 17.68 -5.98 -9.09
N LEU A 129 18.48 -4.95 -9.33
CA LEU A 129 18.38 -3.66 -8.63
C LEU A 129 17.03 -3.00 -8.86
N LEU A 130 16.52 -2.97 -10.09
CA LEU A 130 15.19 -2.44 -10.42
C LEU A 130 14.06 -3.29 -9.82
N LYS A 131 14.18 -4.63 -9.83
CA LYS A 131 13.25 -5.53 -9.14
C LYS A 131 13.25 -5.33 -7.62
N SER A 132 14.37 -4.88 -7.05
CA SER A 132 14.49 -4.59 -5.62
C SER A 132 13.87 -3.25 -5.21
N MET A 133 13.44 -2.42 -6.17
CA MET A 133 12.63 -1.24 -5.89
C MET A 133 11.21 -1.68 -5.53
N HIS A 134 10.54 -0.90 -4.69
CA HIS A 134 9.15 -1.21 -4.39
C HIS A 134 8.32 -1.13 -5.68
N PRO A 135 7.41 -2.09 -5.97
CA PRO A 135 6.68 -2.17 -7.24
C PRO A 135 5.94 -0.86 -7.60
N ASP A 136 5.51 -0.12 -6.58
CA ASP A 136 4.77 1.14 -6.74
C ASP A 136 5.66 2.39 -6.85
N THR A 137 7.00 2.27 -6.79
CA THR A 137 7.89 3.45 -6.81
C THR A 137 7.83 4.16 -8.17
N TYR A 138 8.02 3.43 -9.26
CA TYR A 138 7.90 3.93 -10.64
C TYR A 138 7.21 2.89 -11.53
N VAL A 139 6.05 3.25 -12.06
CA VAL A 139 5.25 2.42 -12.96
C VAL A 139 5.30 2.99 -14.37
N ALA A 140 5.20 2.14 -15.39
CA ALA A 140 5.15 2.58 -16.77
C ALA A 140 4.00 3.58 -17.00
N GLY A 141 4.32 4.70 -17.66
CA GLY A 141 3.40 5.81 -17.87
C GLY A 141 3.36 6.84 -16.74
N ASP A 142 4.12 6.66 -15.65
CA ASP A 142 4.18 7.65 -14.58
C ASP A 142 4.65 9.02 -15.07
N THR A 143 3.96 10.07 -14.62
CA THR A 143 4.36 11.47 -14.80
C THR A 143 4.94 11.96 -13.47
N VAL A 144 6.25 12.19 -13.44
CA VAL A 144 7.02 12.48 -12.24
C VAL A 144 7.45 13.95 -12.21
N LEU A 145 7.10 14.65 -11.13
CA LEU A 145 7.62 15.97 -10.80
C LEU A 145 8.66 15.87 -9.69
N LEU A 146 9.91 16.24 -10.00
CA LEU A 146 10.98 16.41 -9.01
C LEU A 146 11.01 17.87 -8.59
N VAL A 147 10.91 18.15 -7.29
CA VAL A 147 10.94 19.50 -6.74
C VAL A 147 12.14 19.73 -5.84
N GLY A 148 12.67 20.95 -5.88
CA GLY A 148 13.80 21.36 -5.06
C GLY A 148 15.12 20.69 -5.46
N GLU A 149 15.28 20.34 -6.74
CA GLU A 149 16.56 19.83 -7.26
C GLU A 149 17.65 20.89 -7.02
N GLY A 150 18.66 20.56 -6.22
CA GLY A 150 19.75 21.51 -5.95
C GLY A 150 20.73 21.63 -7.13
N ASN A 151 21.20 20.49 -7.64
CA ASN A 151 22.13 20.41 -8.76
C ASN A 151 21.66 19.52 -9.91
N PHE A 152 20.39 19.11 -9.91
CA PHE A 152 19.77 18.21 -10.90
C PHE A 152 20.40 16.81 -11.04
N SER A 153 21.33 16.44 -10.15
CA SER A 153 22.05 15.15 -10.25
C SER A 153 21.16 13.94 -9.96
N PHE A 154 20.08 14.11 -9.18
CA PHE A 154 19.08 13.07 -8.95
C PHE A 154 18.30 12.81 -10.23
N ALA A 155 17.78 13.88 -10.86
CA ALA A 155 17.09 13.78 -12.14
C ALA A 155 17.94 13.10 -13.21
N VAL A 156 19.24 13.44 -13.30
CA VAL A 156 20.18 12.77 -14.22
C VAL A 156 20.25 11.27 -13.94
N SER A 157 20.47 10.89 -12.67
CA SER A 157 20.53 9.49 -12.27
C SER A 157 19.25 8.73 -12.59
N LEU A 158 18.09 9.33 -12.33
CA LEU A 158 16.79 8.72 -12.58
C LEU A 158 16.53 8.49 -14.08
N VAL A 159 16.86 9.47 -14.93
CA VAL A 159 16.67 9.38 -16.38
C VAL A 159 17.56 8.31 -17.00
N ASP A 160 18.77 8.14 -16.47
CA ASP A 160 19.71 7.11 -16.92
C ASP A 160 19.23 5.68 -16.61
N LEU A 161 18.28 5.52 -15.67
CA LEU A 161 17.59 4.24 -15.46
C LEU A 161 16.72 3.86 -16.65
N ASN A 162 16.43 4.78 -17.56
CA ASN A 162 15.72 4.56 -18.83
C ASN A 162 14.34 3.91 -18.61
N LEU A 163 13.68 4.33 -17.53
CA LEU A 163 12.35 3.87 -17.16
C LEU A 163 11.30 4.48 -18.09
N PRO A 164 10.19 3.78 -18.37
CA PRO A 164 9.10 4.27 -19.21
C PRO A 164 8.24 5.31 -18.48
N ILE A 165 8.85 6.40 -18.01
CA ILE A 165 8.23 7.48 -17.23
C ILE A 165 8.53 8.85 -17.86
N THR A 166 7.69 9.83 -17.60
CA THR A 166 7.88 11.22 -18.02
C THR A 166 8.36 12.05 -16.84
N VAL A 167 9.53 12.69 -16.95
CA VAL A 167 10.14 13.46 -15.85
C VAL A 167 10.06 14.96 -16.13
N THR A 168 9.60 15.72 -15.14
CA THR A 168 9.78 17.17 -15.03
C THR A 168 10.66 17.44 -13.80
N ALA A 169 11.80 18.11 -13.98
CA ALA A 169 12.72 18.44 -12.90
C ALA A 169 12.68 19.94 -12.60
N SER A 170 12.63 20.32 -11.34
CA SER A 170 12.50 21.73 -10.94
C SER A 170 13.34 22.13 -9.74
N CYS A 171 13.79 23.39 -9.72
CA CYS A 171 14.56 23.97 -8.63
C CYS A 171 14.06 25.36 -8.25
N LEU A 172 14.42 25.79 -7.04
CA LEU A 172 14.24 27.18 -6.59
C LEU A 172 15.47 28.01 -7.01
N GLY A 173 15.26 29.11 -7.74
CA GLY A 173 16.31 30.06 -8.13
C GLY A 173 16.98 29.77 -9.48
N SER A 174 17.01 30.77 -10.36
CA SER A 174 17.66 30.73 -11.68
C SER A 174 19.18 30.67 -11.64
N ASP A 175 19.82 30.99 -10.50
CA ASP A 175 21.28 30.98 -10.36
C ASP A 175 21.91 29.58 -10.47
N MET A 176 21.09 28.51 -10.37
CA MET A 176 21.54 27.12 -10.52
C MET A 176 22.08 26.79 -11.91
N ILE A 177 21.75 27.59 -12.94
CA ILE A 177 22.34 27.44 -14.28
C ILE A 177 23.87 27.57 -14.23
N LYS A 178 24.41 28.41 -13.34
CA LYS A 178 25.86 28.67 -13.24
C LYS A 178 26.62 27.49 -12.63
N THR A 179 26.01 26.75 -11.72
CA THR A 179 26.65 25.66 -10.97
C THR A 179 26.32 24.28 -11.52
N SER A 180 25.20 24.15 -12.26
CA SER A 180 24.64 22.86 -12.68
C SER A 180 24.27 22.84 -14.18
N GLY A 181 24.88 23.72 -14.97
CA GLY A 181 24.60 23.89 -16.40
C GLY A 181 24.71 22.59 -17.20
N ASP A 182 25.72 21.76 -16.92
CA ASP A 182 25.94 20.49 -17.63
C ASP A 182 24.81 19.49 -17.38
N ASN A 183 24.37 19.34 -16.13
CA ASN A 183 23.24 18.47 -15.79
C ASN A 183 21.94 18.96 -16.44
N ILE A 184 21.70 20.28 -16.45
CA ILE A 184 20.53 20.87 -17.10
C ILE A 184 20.56 20.63 -18.62
N ALA A 185 21.72 20.84 -19.25
CA ALA A 185 21.90 20.62 -20.68
C ALA A 185 21.67 19.14 -21.05
N TYR A 186 22.24 18.22 -20.25
CA TYR A 186 22.03 16.78 -20.41
C TYR A 186 20.55 16.40 -20.32
N LEU A 187 19.85 16.87 -19.28
CA LEU A 187 18.43 16.58 -19.09
C LEU A 187 17.57 17.09 -20.24
N LYS A 188 17.81 18.32 -20.70
CA LYS A 188 17.10 18.88 -21.85
C LYS A 188 17.36 18.07 -23.13
N ALA A 189 18.60 17.63 -23.35
CA ALA A 189 18.95 16.78 -24.49
C ALA A 189 18.26 15.40 -24.43
N LYS A 190 17.97 14.89 -23.23
CA LYS A 190 17.18 13.67 -23.00
C LYS A 190 15.66 13.90 -23.02
N GLY A 191 15.19 15.10 -23.36
CA GLY A 191 13.77 15.43 -23.46
C GLY A 191 13.09 15.69 -22.10
N VAL A 192 13.86 15.83 -21.02
CA VAL A 192 13.33 16.17 -19.70
C VAL A 192 12.97 17.65 -19.66
N ARG A 193 11.78 17.96 -19.14
CA ARG A 193 11.38 19.34 -18.92
C ARG A 193 12.03 19.87 -17.64
N VAL A 194 12.90 20.87 -17.79
CA VAL A 194 13.58 21.53 -16.66
C VAL A 194 12.94 22.89 -16.40
N LEU A 195 12.43 23.10 -15.18
CA LEU A 195 11.81 24.34 -14.74
C LEU A 195 12.66 25.00 -13.64
N LEU A 196 12.90 26.29 -13.76
CA LEU A 196 13.63 27.09 -12.77
C LEU A 196 12.65 28.01 -12.04
N ASP A 197 13.06 28.53 -10.89
CA ASP A 197 12.24 29.43 -10.05
C ASP A 197 10.91 28.82 -9.58
N VAL A 198 10.91 27.50 -9.36
CA VAL A 198 9.75 26.78 -8.83
C VAL A 198 9.83 26.72 -7.31
N ASP A 199 8.91 27.42 -6.64
CA ASP A 199 8.71 27.30 -5.19
C ASP A 199 7.85 26.06 -4.89
N ALA A 200 8.46 25.06 -4.26
CA ALA A 200 7.78 23.81 -3.86
C ALA A 200 6.61 24.04 -2.89
N THR A 201 6.56 25.18 -2.20
CA THR A 201 5.44 25.53 -1.31
C THR A 201 4.25 26.16 -2.03
N LYS A 202 4.39 26.42 -3.34
CA LYS A 202 3.43 27.16 -4.19
C LYS A 202 3.35 26.59 -5.62
N LEU A 203 3.45 25.27 -5.75
CA LEU A 203 3.33 24.55 -7.02
C LEU A 203 2.00 24.85 -7.74
N ASP A 204 0.93 25.05 -6.99
CA ASP A 204 -0.40 25.40 -7.47
C ASP A 204 -0.57 26.86 -7.92
N GLU A 205 0.40 27.73 -7.60
CA GLU A 205 0.46 29.11 -8.10
C GLU A 205 1.36 29.23 -9.34
N HIS A 206 2.23 28.24 -9.59
CA HIS A 206 3.19 28.29 -10.70
C HIS A 206 2.47 28.22 -12.06
N CYS A 207 2.79 29.16 -12.95
CA CYS A 207 2.07 29.39 -14.20
C CYS A 207 1.97 28.16 -15.13
N VAL A 208 3.02 27.31 -15.13
CA VAL A 208 3.07 26.07 -15.91
C VAL A 208 2.43 24.89 -15.17
N LEU A 209 2.65 24.78 -13.85
CA LEU A 209 2.35 23.55 -13.10
C LEU A 209 0.92 23.51 -12.57
N ARG A 210 0.30 24.67 -12.33
CA ARG A 210 -1.03 24.78 -11.68
C ARG A 210 -2.15 24.00 -12.35
N ASN A 211 -2.03 23.75 -13.66
CA ASN A 211 -3.03 23.05 -14.46
C ASN A 211 -2.65 21.60 -14.76
N GLU A 212 -1.51 21.13 -14.26
CA GLU A 212 -1.00 19.79 -14.52
C GLU A 212 -1.28 18.86 -13.36
N LYS A 213 -1.31 17.56 -13.68
CA LYS A 213 -1.42 16.50 -12.69
C LYS A 213 -0.26 15.53 -12.81
N PHE A 214 0.24 15.08 -11.68
CA PHE A 214 1.36 14.17 -11.58
C PHE A 214 0.97 12.90 -10.82
N SER A 215 1.34 11.73 -11.35
CA SER A 215 1.25 10.48 -10.60
C SER A 215 2.31 10.39 -9.49
N LYS A 216 3.46 11.06 -9.63
CA LYS A 216 4.48 11.16 -8.57
C LYS A 216 4.97 12.59 -8.39
N ILE A 217 5.02 13.06 -7.15
CA ILE A 217 5.69 14.31 -6.78
C ILE A 217 6.76 13.98 -5.74
N ILE A 218 8.03 14.26 -6.02
CA ILE A 218 9.16 13.83 -5.20
C ILE A 218 9.92 15.05 -4.68
N PHE A 219 10.10 15.14 -3.36
CA PHE A 219 10.93 16.14 -2.70
C PHE A 219 12.01 15.46 -1.87
N ASN A 220 13.24 15.44 -2.39
CA ASN A 220 14.38 14.81 -1.74
C ASN A 220 15.08 15.77 -0.78
N PHE A 221 15.19 15.38 0.49
CA PHE A 221 15.91 16.09 1.56
C PHE A 221 15.54 17.58 1.67
N PRO A 222 14.24 17.94 1.71
CA PRO A 222 13.81 19.33 1.79
C PRO A 222 14.38 20.01 3.03
N HIS A 223 14.95 21.21 2.92
CA HIS A 223 15.47 21.92 4.09
C HIS A 223 15.43 23.44 3.89
N VAL A 224 15.19 24.21 4.96
CA VAL A 224 15.33 25.67 4.91
C VAL A 224 16.81 26.08 4.98
N GLY A 225 17.23 27.13 4.25
CA GLY A 225 18.60 27.61 4.31
C GLY A 225 19.05 28.03 5.73
N GLY A 226 20.36 27.93 6.01
CA GLY A 226 20.94 28.36 7.29
C GLY A 226 20.92 27.32 8.43
N LYS A 227 20.95 27.78 9.68
CA LYS A 227 20.93 26.91 10.86
C LYS A 227 19.59 26.17 10.93
N MET A 228 19.65 24.86 11.17
CA MET A 228 18.47 23.99 11.27
C MET A 228 17.52 24.49 12.37
N LYS A 229 16.33 24.95 11.96
CA LYS A 229 15.22 25.33 12.83
C LYS A 229 14.04 24.41 12.53
N ILE A 230 13.75 23.50 13.44
CA ILE A 230 12.79 22.41 13.22
C ILE A 230 11.39 22.92 12.84
N HIS A 231 10.92 24.01 13.47
CA HIS A 231 9.62 24.62 13.16
C HIS A 231 9.55 25.19 11.74
N LEU A 232 10.67 25.67 11.17
CA LEU A 232 10.71 26.14 9.79
C LEU A 232 10.68 24.98 8.79
N ASN A 233 11.37 23.86 9.09
CA ASN A 233 11.29 22.65 8.27
C ASN A 233 9.88 22.03 8.29
N ARG A 234 9.20 22.06 9.46
CA ARG A 234 7.77 21.70 9.56
C ARG A 234 6.90 22.60 8.69
N ALA A 235 7.08 23.92 8.76
CA ALA A 235 6.34 24.86 7.94
C ALA A 235 6.59 24.66 6.42
N LEU A 236 7.83 24.34 6.03
CA LEU A 236 8.20 23.97 4.65
C LEU A 236 7.41 22.74 4.20
N LEU A 237 7.45 21.65 4.98
CA LEU A 237 6.71 20.42 4.66
C LEU A 237 5.20 20.65 4.62
N LYS A 238 4.62 21.35 5.61
CA LYS A 238 3.18 21.65 5.64
C LYS A 238 2.73 22.34 4.36
N ARG A 239 3.42 23.41 3.94
CA ARG A 239 3.05 24.16 2.74
C ARG A 239 3.32 23.37 1.46
N PHE A 240 4.42 22.63 1.40
CA PHE A 240 4.69 21.71 0.29
C PHE A 240 3.57 20.69 0.12
N PHE A 241 3.18 19.98 1.18
CA PHE A 241 2.12 18.97 1.10
C PHE A 241 0.76 19.57 0.72
N GLN A 242 0.42 20.75 1.23
CA GLN A 242 -0.79 21.48 0.83
C GLN A 242 -0.80 21.86 -0.65
N SER A 243 0.36 22.22 -1.21
CA SER A 243 0.48 22.60 -2.62
C SER A 243 0.52 21.35 -3.52
N ALA A 244 1.37 20.38 -3.17
CA ALA A 244 1.52 19.12 -3.89
C ALA A 244 0.22 18.32 -3.96
N SER A 245 -0.62 18.32 -2.91
CA SER A 245 -1.89 17.61 -2.92
C SER A 245 -2.88 18.13 -3.98
N LYS A 246 -2.72 19.38 -4.43
CA LYS A 246 -3.52 19.95 -5.51
C LYS A 246 -3.05 19.47 -6.89
N LEU A 247 -1.80 19.05 -7.04
CA LEU A 247 -1.22 18.60 -8.31
C LEU A 247 -1.08 17.08 -8.42
N VAL A 248 -1.05 16.34 -7.31
CA VAL A 248 -1.02 14.88 -7.37
C VAL A 248 -2.38 14.33 -7.83
N THR A 249 -2.36 13.28 -8.65
CA THR A 249 -3.58 12.53 -9.01
C THR A 249 -4.15 11.80 -7.78
N LEU A 250 -5.41 11.34 -7.86
CA LEU A 250 -6.04 10.62 -6.73
C LEU A 250 -5.26 9.34 -6.37
N GLU A 251 -4.87 8.58 -7.39
CA GLU A 251 -4.03 7.37 -7.24
C GLU A 251 -2.53 7.67 -7.22
N GLY A 252 -2.14 8.95 -7.28
CA GLY A 252 -0.74 9.35 -7.27
C GLY A 252 -0.09 9.21 -5.90
N ARG A 253 1.22 9.46 -5.85
CA ARG A 253 2.01 9.44 -4.63
C ARG A 253 2.83 10.71 -4.48
N VAL A 254 2.92 11.22 -3.25
CA VAL A 254 3.88 12.25 -2.88
C VAL A 254 4.98 11.58 -2.06
N LEU A 255 6.24 11.71 -2.49
CA LEU A 255 7.39 11.07 -1.86
C LEU A 255 8.28 12.13 -1.25
N VAL A 256 8.64 11.95 0.02
CA VAL A 256 9.59 12.83 0.72
C VAL A 256 10.70 11.99 1.30
N SER A 257 11.95 12.31 0.94
CA SER A 257 13.13 11.63 1.49
C SER A 257 13.71 12.46 2.64
N LEU A 258 13.90 11.86 3.82
CA LEU A 258 14.47 12.53 4.99
C LEU A 258 15.68 11.75 5.54
N CYS A 259 16.62 12.45 6.17
CA CYS A 259 17.74 11.80 6.83
C CYS A 259 17.27 10.98 8.04
N LYS A 260 18.08 10.01 8.45
CA LYS A 260 17.76 9.07 9.53
C LYS A 260 17.27 9.77 10.81
N GLY A 261 16.11 9.34 11.32
CA GLY A 261 15.52 9.83 12.56
C GLY A 261 14.77 11.16 12.44
N GLN A 262 14.62 11.74 11.25
CA GLN A 262 13.95 13.03 11.09
C GLN A 262 12.44 12.93 10.96
N GLY A 263 11.87 11.85 10.43
CA GLY A 263 10.44 11.83 10.06
C GLY A 263 9.48 11.80 11.25
N GLY A 264 9.87 11.13 12.34
CA GLY A 264 9.05 11.01 13.55
C GLY A 264 8.05 9.86 13.53
N THR A 265 8.38 8.83 12.76
CA THR A 265 7.63 7.56 12.68
C THR A 265 8.27 6.46 13.53
N ARG A 266 7.55 5.38 13.81
CA ARG A 266 8.06 4.22 14.57
C ARG A 266 9.20 3.46 13.87
N VAL A 267 9.32 3.62 12.55
CA VAL A 267 10.37 2.98 11.72
C VAL A 267 11.66 3.79 11.65
N ASP A 268 11.63 5.07 12.03
CA ASP A 268 12.82 5.90 12.12
C ASP A 268 13.85 5.30 13.08
N LYS A 269 15.13 5.27 12.68
CA LYS A 269 16.25 4.85 13.52
C LYS A 269 17.37 5.91 13.49
N PRO A 270 17.75 6.50 14.65
CA PRO A 270 17.17 6.32 15.98
C PRO A 270 15.75 6.90 16.07
N VAL A 271 14.94 6.32 16.95
CA VAL A 271 13.63 6.90 17.32
C VAL A 271 13.90 8.13 18.19
N ARG A 272 13.48 9.31 17.73
CA ARG A 272 13.61 10.56 18.48
C ARG A 272 12.33 10.89 19.24
N ARG A 273 12.43 11.81 20.21
CA ARG A 273 11.25 12.44 20.81
C ARG A 273 10.43 13.11 19.70
N TRP A 274 9.11 12.92 19.70
CA TRP A 274 8.26 13.38 18.60
C TRP A 274 8.33 14.89 18.36
N ASP A 275 8.42 15.68 19.42
CA ASP A 275 8.59 17.14 19.38
C ASP A 275 9.98 17.58 18.85
N ASP A 276 10.96 16.67 18.77
CA ASP A 276 12.27 16.86 18.15
C ASP A 276 12.37 16.16 16.77
N THR A 277 11.24 15.97 16.09
CA THR A 277 11.19 15.43 14.72
C THR A 277 10.54 16.42 13.75
N TRP A 278 10.57 16.12 12.47
CA TRP A 278 9.92 16.94 11.44
C TRP A 278 8.43 16.63 11.33
N GLN A 279 7.93 15.64 12.08
CA GLN A 279 6.52 15.29 12.17
C GLN A 279 5.90 15.13 10.78
N VAL A 280 6.57 14.37 9.90
CA VAL A 280 6.26 14.36 8.46
C VAL A 280 4.80 13.95 8.19
N VAL A 281 4.26 13.00 8.98
CA VAL A 281 2.86 12.56 8.90
C VAL A 281 1.89 13.68 9.31
N GLU A 282 2.18 14.40 10.39
CA GLU A 282 1.39 15.56 10.84
C GLU A 282 1.35 16.65 9.76
N MET A 283 2.52 16.94 9.16
CA MET A 283 2.64 17.97 8.14
C MET A 283 1.91 17.57 6.84
N ALA A 284 1.97 16.30 6.46
CA ALA A 284 1.27 15.76 5.31
C ALA A 284 -0.26 15.80 5.48
N ALA A 285 -0.75 15.57 6.69
CA ALA A 285 -2.18 15.55 6.96
C ALA A 285 -2.89 16.88 6.64
N HIS A 286 -2.21 18.03 6.74
CA HIS A 286 -2.74 19.32 6.29
C HIS A 286 -3.01 19.41 4.78
N GLY A 287 -2.41 18.53 3.98
CA GLY A 287 -2.66 18.36 2.55
C GLY A 287 -3.64 17.23 2.22
N ASN A 288 -4.33 16.65 3.21
CA ASN A 288 -5.12 15.42 3.08
C ASN A 288 -4.31 14.24 2.51
N LEU A 289 -3.05 14.13 2.92
CA LEU A 289 -2.13 13.08 2.51
C LEU A 289 -1.92 12.11 3.68
N VAL A 290 -2.05 10.81 3.40
CA VAL A 290 -1.87 9.72 4.36
C VAL A 290 -0.60 8.96 4.03
N LEU A 291 0.22 8.65 5.04
CA LEU A 291 1.40 7.81 4.87
C LEU A 291 0.95 6.38 4.58
N VAL A 292 1.41 5.79 3.47
CA VAL A 292 1.01 4.42 3.06
C VAL A 292 2.18 3.44 3.08
N SER A 293 3.42 3.93 2.92
CA SER A 293 4.63 3.12 3.10
C SER A 293 5.81 4.00 3.50
N VAL A 294 6.80 3.36 4.13
CA VAL A 294 8.11 3.96 4.39
C VAL A 294 9.18 3.01 3.88
N GLU A 295 10.04 3.52 3.02
CA GLU A 295 11.05 2.73 2.31
C GLU A 295 12.46 3.25 2.62
N LYS A 296 13.48 2.42 2.41
CA LYS A 296 14.87 2.87 2.51
C LYS A 296 15.22 3.72 1.28
N PHE A 297 15.92 4.83 1.47
CA PHE A 297 16.46 5.60 0.34
C PHE A 297 17.61 4.83 -0.31
N ARG A 298 17.40 4.35 -1.54
CA ARG A 298 18.33 3.51 -2.30
C ARG A 298 19.34 4.33 -3.10
N ASN A 299 20.32 4.92 -2.41
CA ASN A 299 21.38 5.70 -3.07
C ASN A 299 22.21 4.86 -4.06
N ASP A 300 22.31 3.55 -3.83
CA ASP A 300 22.97 2.59 -4.70
C ASP A 300 22.38 2.51 -6.11
N ILE A 301 21.09 2.84 -6.28
CA ILE A 301 20.40 2.87 -7.58
C ILE A 301 20.65 4.19 -8.32
N TYR A 302 21.10 5.23 -7.62
CA TYR A 302 21.32 6.57 -8.17
C TYR A 302 22.80 6.98 -8.10
N PRO A 303 23.70 6.33 -8.86
CA PRO A 303 25.15 6.49 -8.68
C PRO A 303 25.68 7.88 -9.02
N LYS A 304 24.96 8.67 -9.81
CA LYS A 304 25.34 10.06 -10.14
C LYS A 304 24.74 11.07 -9.16
N TYR A 305 23.89 10.64 -8.21
CA TYR A 305 23.21 11.54 -7.30
C TYR A 305 24.17 12.07 -6.24
N THR A 306 24.25 13.40 -6.17
CA THR A 306 24.99 14.12 -5.15
C THR A 306 24.06 15.16 -4.54
N SER A 307 23.65 14.91 -3.29
CA SER A 307 22.81 15.87 -2.57
C SER A 307 23.59 17.17 -2.31
N VAL A 308 22.92 18.32 -2.39
CA VAL A 308 23.48 19.65 -2.11
C VAL A 308 22.44 20.52 -1.40
N GLY A 309 22.85 21.62 -0.78
CA GLY A 309 21.95 22.57 -0.13
C GLY A 309 21.98 22.51 1.40
N TYR A 310 22.81 21.66 2.00
CA TYR A 310 22.93 21.60 3.46
C TYR A 310 23.38 22.96 4.02
N ARG A 311 22.57 23.50 4.95
CA ARG A 311 22.73 24.86 5.53
C ARG A 311 22.72 25.99 4.51
N GLY A 312 22.19 25.78 3.31
CA GLY A 312 22.21 26.77 2.23
C GLY A 312 23.55 26.89 1.50
N GLY A 313 24.46 25.92 1.68
CA GLY A 313 25.72 25.82 0.94
C GLY A 313 25.75 24.61 -0.01
N GLY A 314 26.88 24.41 -0.69
CA GLY A 314 27.10 23.28 -1.61
C GLY A 314 27.37 21.92 -0.93
N CYS A 315 27.26 21.83 0.39
CA CYS A 315 27.53 20.59 1.12
C CYS A 315 26.39 19.57 0.97
N ALA A 316 26.77 18.29 0.97
CA ALA A 316 25.84 17.17 0.94
C ALA A 316 25.20 16.88 2.31
N PHE A 317 24.02 16.27 2.26
CA PHE A 317 23.34 15.70 3.42
C PHE A 317 23.92 14.31 3.76
N HIS A 318 23.80 13.92 5.03
CA HIS A 318 24.07 12.54 5.45
C HIS A 318 22.89 11.64 5.07
N ILE A 319 22.98 11.00 3.91
CA ILE A 319 21.92 10.16 3.33
C ILE A 319 21.94 8.70 3.82
N ASP A 320 22.99 8.27 4.52
CA ASP A 320 23.09 6.91 5.05
C ASP A 320 21.98 6.64 6.07
N GLY A 321 21.18 5.60 5.79
CA GLY A 321 20.01 5.25 6.59
C GLY A 321 18.83 6.20 6.42
N ALA A 322 18.83 7.05 5.39
CA ALA A 322 17.68 7.88 5.03
C ALA A 322 16.47 7.02 4.62
N LEU A 323 15.29 7.61 4.81
CA LEU A 323 14.00 6.98 4.53
C LEU A 323 13.20 7.82 3.53
N VAL A 324 12.41 7.13 2.71
CA VAL A 324 11.44 7.70 1.79
C VAL A 324 10.05 7.47 2.36
N TYR A 325 9.33 8.55 2.63
CA TYR A 325 7.96 8.52 3.12
C TYR A 325 7.03 8.69 1.93
N VAL A 326 6.18 7.69 1.69
CA VAL A 326 5.29 7.64 0.53
C VAL A 326 3.87 7.93 0.98
N PHE A 327 3.31 9.01 0.46
CA PHE A 327 1.98 9.48 0.83
C PHE A 327 0.99 9.32 -0.32
N SER A 328 -0.26 8.98 0.02
CA SER A 328 -1.38 8.96 -0.91
C SER A 328 -2.40 10.02 -0.54
N LYS A 329 -3.01 10.63 -1.56
CA LYS A 329 -4.10 11.59 -1.36
C LYS A 329 -5.35 10.85 -0.90
N ARG A 330 -6.06 11.46 0.05
CA ARG A 330 -7.36 11.01 0.54
C ARG A 330 -8.34 12.16 0.49
N GLU A 331 -9.62 11.82 0.48
CA GLU A 331 -10.68 12.78 0.71
C GLU A 331 -10.61 13.29 2.16
N PRO A 332 -11.05 14.54 2.42
CA PRO A 332 -11.18 15.03 3.79
C PRO A 332 -12.13 14.15 4.61
N LEU A 333 -11.92 14.13 5.94
CA LEU A 333 -12.80 13.43 6.88
C LEU A 333 -14.24 13.94 6.75
N TYR A 334 -14.41 15.26 6.79
CA TYR A 334 -15.69 15.96 6.63
C TYR A 334 -15.58 16.93 5.46
N PRO A 335 -16.20 16.62 4.30
CA PRO A 335 -16.20 17.51 3.14
C PRO A 335 -16.91 18.86 3.38
N SER A 336 -17.88 18.88 4.30
CA SER A 336 -18.59 20.08 4.75
C SER A 336 -18.68 20.10 6.27
N LEU A 337 -18.61 21.30 6.84
CA LEU A 337 -18.82 21.58 8.28
C LEU A 337 -20.17 22.27 8.54
N GLU A 338 -21.04 22.31 7.53
CA GLU A 338 -22.41 22.80 7.68
C GLU A 338 -23.20 21.85 8.57
N VAL A 339 -23.85 22.41 9.59
CA VAL A 339 -24.53 21.60 10.61
C VAL A 339 -25.66 20.79 9.99
N GLU A 340 -26.41 21.34 9.03
CA GLU A 340 -27.49 20.65 8.33
C GLU A 340 -26.98 19.41 7.58
N THR A 341 -25.76 19.48 7.04
CA THR A 341 -25.13 18.32 6.38
C THR A 341 -24.71 17.27 7.40
N LEU A 342 -24.15 17.70 8.54
CA LEU A 342 -23.77 16.80 9.63
C LEU A 342 -25.00 16.13 10.26
N LEU A 343 -26.10 16.85 10.46
CA LEU A 343 -27.31 16.29 11.08
C LEU A 343 -27.97 15.19 10.25
N LYS A 344 -27.77 15.18 8.92
CA LYS A 344 -28.26 14.09 8.05
C LYS A 344 -27.68 12.72 8.40
N CYS A 345 -26.51 12.65 9.06
CA CYS A 345 -25.97 11.36 9.49
C CYS A 345 -26.72 10.76 10.69
N LEU A 346 -27.56 11.57 11.36
CA LEU A 346 -28.37 11.15 12.51
C LEU A 346 -29.79 10.73 12.11
N ASP A 347 -30.20 10.99 10.86
CA ASP A 347 -31.47 10.51 10.36
C ASP A 347 -31.36 8.99 10.19
N GLY A 348 -32.25 8.23 10.83
CA GLY A 348 -32.28 6.77 10.76
C GLY A 348 -32.21 6.32 9.30
N GLN A 349 -31.29 5.42 8.99
CA GLN A 349 -31.04 5.03 7.61
C GLN A 349 -31.74 3.73 7.28
N VAL A 350 -32.41 3.71 6.13
CA VAL A 350 -33.14 2.55 5.65
C VAL A 350 -32.19 1.55 5.00
N LEU A 351 -32.14 0.35 5.56
CA LEU A 351 -31.57 -0.86 4.96
C LEU A 351 -32.66 -1.53 4.13
N GLN A 352 -32.49 -1.53 2.81
CA GLN A 352 -33.40 -2.24 1.90
C GLN A 352 -33.02 -3.71 1.89
N THR A 353 -33.99 -4.59 2.19
CA THR A 353 -33.79 -6.03 2.19
C THR A 353 -34.96 -6.73 1.48
N ASN A 354 -34.76 -7.98 1.08
CA ASN A 354 -35.84 -8.83 0.55
C ASN A 354 -36.90 -9.19 1.61
N PHE A 355 -36.64 -8.86 2.88
CA PHE A 355 -37.46 -9.17 4.04
C PHE A 355 -38.03 -7.90 4.69
N GLY A 356 -38.18 -6.83 3.90
CA GLY A 356 -38.67 -5.53 4.35
C GLY A 356 -37.56 -4.48 4.50
N ASN A 357 -37.98 -3.23 4.54
CA ASN A 357 -37.10 -2.09 4.75
C ASN A 357 -36.89 -1.90 6.25
N LEU A 358 -35.64 -1.93 6.72
CA LEU A 358 -35.30 -1.81 8.13
C LEU A 358 -34.74 -0.42 8.43
N VAL A 359 -35.27 0.25 9.43
CA VAL A 359 -34.76 1.52 9.97
C VAL A 359 -33.89 1.21 11.18
N CYS A 360 -32.62 1.62 11.13
CA CYS A 360 -31.66 1.51 12.22
C CYS A 360 -30.73 2.72 12.25
N GLU A 361 -29.85 2.78 13.25
CA GLU A 361 -28.82 3.80 13.37
C GLU A 361 -27.92 3.83 12.12
N GLY A 362 -27.54 5.04 11.68
CA GLY A 362 -26.83 5.22 10.41
C GLY A 362 -25.49 4.50 10.31
N VAL A 363 -24.81 4.28 11.45
CA VAL A 363 -23.53 3.57 11.51
C VAL A 363 -23.62 2.14 10.98
N TYR A 364 -24.72 1.44 11.27
CA TYR A 364 -24.93 0.07 10.79
C TYR A 364 -25.10 0.04 9.28
N ASN A 365 -25.88 0.98 8.74
CA ASN A 365 -26.14 1.08 7.30
C ASN A 365 -24.86 1.36 6.50
N ILE A 366 -24.08 2.34 6.95
CA ILE A 366 -22.80 2.71 6.31
C ILE A 366 -21.87 1.51 6.27
N LYS A 367 -21.75 0.76 7.36
CA LYS A 367 -20.86 -0.41 7.43
C LYS A 367 -21.37 -1.58 6.61
N TYR A 368 -22.67 -1.86 6.65
CA TYR A 368 -23.28 -2.93 5.86
C TYR A 368 -23.06 -2.72 4.36
N ARG A 369 -23.24 -1.48 3.85
CA ARG A 369 -22.98 -1.12 2.45
C ARG A 369 -21.52 -1.21 2.02
N ASN A 370 -20.57 -1.20 2.97
CA ASN A 370 -19.15 -1.36 2.71
C ASN A 370 -18.68 -2.74 3.25
N SER A 371 -19.42 -3.80 2.89
CA SER A 371 -19.16 -5.16 3.34
C SER A 371 -17.74 -5.61 2.98
N LEU A 372 -17.01 -6.11 3.99
CA LEU A 372 -15.65 -6.63 3.79
C LEU A 372 -15.62 -7.90 2.94
N PHE A 373 -16.74 -8.62 2.81
CA PHE A 373 -16.84 -9.77 1.91
C PHE A 373 -16.79 -9.37 0.42
N GLU A 374 -17.27 -8.17 0.09
CA GLU A 374 -17.31 -7.65 -1.28
C GLU A 374 -16.07 -6.84 -1.65
N MET A 375 -15.33 -6.38 -0.64
CA MET A 375 -14.08 -5.63 -0.82
C MET A 375 -12.93 -6.57 -1.20
N GLU A 376 -12.66 -6.67 -2.50
CA GLU A 376 -11.56 -7.47 -3.05
C GLU A 376 -10.22 -7.10 -2.39
N GLY A 377 -9.46 -8.12 -2.00
CA GLY A 377 -8.17 -7.96 -1.33
C GLY A 377 -8.25 -7.60 0.17
N SER A 378 -9.44 -7.36 0.74
CA SER A 378 -9.58 -7.22 2.20
C SER A 378 -9.18 -8.54 2.89
N ALA A 379 -8.78 -8.46 4.17
CA ALA A 379 -8.42 -9.64 4.95
C ALA A 379 -9.59 -10.64 5.07
N VAL A 380 -10.81 -10.16 5.33
CA VAL A 380 -12.02 -10.99 5.40
C VAL A 380 -12.32 -11.64 4.06
N HIS A 381 -12.26 -10.88 2.97
CA HIS A 381 -12.46 -11.42 1.62
C HIS A 381 -11.44 -12.52 1.31
N TYR A 382 -10.15 -12.27 1.55
CA TYR A 382 -9.08 -13.25 1.35
C TYR A 382 -9.33 -14.55 2.14
N LEU A 383 -9.62 -14.44 3.45
CA LEU A 383 -9.90 -15.60 4.29
C LEU A 383 -11.15 -16.36 3.83
N CYS A 384 -12.21 -15.64 3.47
CA CYS A 384 -13.42 -16.24 2.95
C CYS A 384 -13.16 -17.00 1.63
N GLU A 385 -12.37 -16.44 0.71
CA GLU A 385 -11.99 -17.13 -0.54
C GLU A 385 -11.09 -18.35 -0.30
N GLN A 386 -10.18 -18.31 0.67
CA GLN A 386 -9.41 -19.50 1.07
C GLN A 386 -10.32 -20.62 1.59
N LEU A 387 -11.30 -20.27 2.43
CA LEU A 387 -12.28 -21.23 2.94
C LEU A 387 -13.17 -21.77 1.81
N LYS A 388 -13.70 -20.91 0.93
CA LYS A 388 -14.49 -21.33 -0.24
C LYS A 388 -13.72 -22.31 -1.10
N THR A 389 -12.44 -22.03 -1.35
CA THR A 389 -11.56 -22.91 -2.14
C THR A 389 -11.42 -24.26 -1.48
N LEU A 390 -11.15 -24.29 -0.17
CA LEU A 390 -11.01 -25.53 0.59
C LEU A 390 -12.30 -26.36 0.57
N VAL A 391 -13.46 -25.76 0.86
CA VAL A 391 -14.75 -26.46 0.91
C VAL A 391 -15.10 -27.03 -0.48
N LYS A 392 -14.88 -26.27 -1.56
CA LYS A 392 -15.09 -26.75 -2.93
C LYS A 392 -14.16 -27.89 -3.34
N THR A 393 -12.94 -27.95 -2.79
CA THR A 393 -12.03 -29.07 -3.04
C THR A 393 -12.37 -30.31 -2.23
N SER A 394 -12.95 -30.14 -1.03
CA SER A 394 -13.30 -31.25 -0.13
C SER A 394 -14.65 -31.88 -0.45
N TYR A 395 -15.59 -31.13 -1.04
CA TYR A 395 -16.96 -31.57 -1.22
C TYR A 395 -17.49 -31.31 -2.63
N ALA A 396 -18.19 -32.31 -3.19
CA ALA A 396 -18.63 -32.29 -4.58
C ALA A 396 -19.77 -31.29 -4.87
N LYS A 397 -20.62 -31.00 -3.88
CA LYS A 397 -21.77 -30.10 -4.00
C LYS A 397 -21.72 -29.05 -2.90
N VAL A 398 -21.46 -27.80 -3.29
CA VAL A 398 -21.42 -26.66 -2.38
C VAL A 398 -22.40 -25.60 -2.88
N ARG A 399 -23.36 -25.23 -2.04
CA ARG A 399 -24.30 -24.14 -2.27
C ARG A 399 -23.85 -22.92 -1.49
N HIS A 400 -23.84 -21.77 -2.15
CA HIS A 400 -23.54 -20.49 -1.52
C HIS A 400 -24.83 -19.68 -1.37
N ILE A 401 -25.03 -19.10 -0.19
CA ILE A 401 -26.07 -18.11 0.07
C ILE A 401 -25.42 -16.83 0.63
N SER A 402 -26.20 -15.76 0.74
CA SER A 402 -25.76 -14.43 1.12
C SER A 402 -26.79 -13.73 2.00
N ASP A 403 -26.46 -12.51 2.42
CA ASP A 403 -27.36 -11.65 3.20
C ASP A 403 -28.64 -11.25 2.45
N ILE A 404 -28.70 -11.46 1.14
CA ILE A 404 -29.89 -11.22 0.31
C ILE A 404 -30.91 -12.37 0.46
N ASP A 405 -30.44 -13.55 0.85
CA ASP A 405 -31.23 -14.80 0.88
C ASP A 405 -31.89 -15.05 2.25
N VAL A 406 -31.46 -14.35 3.30
CA VAL A 406 -31.96 -14.52 4.67
C VAL A 406 -32.18 -13.18 5.38
N PRO A 407 -33.10 -13.09 6.36
CA PRO A 407 -33.36 -11.84 7.09
C PRO A 407 -32.12 -11.29 7.81
N LEU A 408 -32.01 -9.96 7.90
CA LEU A 408 -31.01 -9.27 8.73
C LEU A 408 -31.47 -9.06 10.18
N HIS A 409 -32.73 -9.38 10.48
CA HIS A 409 -33.38 -9.15 11.76
C HIS A 409 -34.10 -10.42 12.24
N THR A 410 -34.44 -10.42 13.52
CA THR A 410 -35.25 -11.44 14.17
C THR A 410 -36.44 -10.81 14.88
N GLU A 411 -37.55 -11.53 14.91
CA GLU A 411 -38.74 -11.18 15.71
C GLU A 411 -38.56 -11.53 17.19
N LEU A 412 -37.66 -12.47 17.49
CA LEU A 412 -37.30 -12.86 18.85
C LEU A 412 -36.15 -11.97 19.37
N PRO A 413 -36.15 -11.60 20.66
CA PRO A 413 -35.03 -10.88 21.26
C PRO A 413 -33.76 -11.73 21.18
N SER A 414 -32.86 -11.39 20.25
CA SER A 414 -31.59 -12.09 20.06
C SER A 414 -30.44 -11.39 20.79
N GLY A 415 -30.67 -10.21 21.37
CA GLY A 415 -29.64 -9.42 22.05
C GLY A 415 -28.82 -8.53 21.12
N GLY A 416 -29.14 -8.51 19.82
CA GLY A 416 -28.59 -7.54 18.87
C GLY A 416 -29.29 -6.17 18.92
N PRO A 417 -28.80 -5.20 18.13
CA PRO A 417 -29.32 -3.84 18.12
C PRO A 417 -30.78 -3.76 17.68
N VAL A 418 -31.50 -2.78 18.22
CA VAL A 418 -32.91 -2.55 17.89
C VAL A 418 -33.04 -1.99 16.47
N CYS A 419 -34.06 -2.46 15.74
CA CYS A 419 -34.47 -1.88 14.46
C CYS A 419 -35.99 -1.91 14.30
N TYR A 420 -36.51 -1.21 13.30
CA TYR A 420 -37.94 -1.12 13.01
C TYR A 420 -38.20 -1.35 11.54
N THR A 421 -39.34 -1.97 11.20
CA THR A 421 -39.77 -2.08 9.80
C THR A 421 -40.37 -0.76 9.33
N GLU A 422 -39.96 -0.28 8.16
CA GLU A 422 -40.40 1.01 7.63
C GLU A 422 -41.93 1.05 7.45
N GLY A 423 -42.58 2.03 8.09
CA GLY A 423 -44.03 2.18 8.06
C GLY A 423 -44.78 1.29 9.06
N GLU A 424 -44.06 0.43 9.79
CA GLU A 424 -44.60 -0.41 10.86
C GLU A 424 -44.02 0.04 12.21
N GLY A 425 -44.83 -0.01 13.27
CA GLY A 425 -44.41 0.38 14.62
C GLY A 425 -43.79 -0.77 15.44
N PHE A 426 -43.52 -1.91 14.81
CA PHE A 426 -43.03 -3.10 15.49
C PHE A 426 -41.51 -3.07 15.63
N GLU A 427 -41.06 -3.33 16.85
CA GLU A 427 -39.66 -3.41 17.20
C GLU A 427 -39.12 -4.81 16.86
N HIS A 428 -38.02 -4.85 16.14
CA HIS A 428 -37.25 -6.05 15.83
C HIS A 428 -35.83 -5.90 16.37
N THR A 429 -35.06 -6.99 16.38
CA THR A 429 -33.63 -6.95 16.68
C THR A 429 -32.83 -7.37 15.46
N LEU A 430 -31.84 -6.56 15.07
CA LEU A 430 -30.84 -6.98 14.09
C LEU A 430 -30.10 -8.21 14.62
N ARG A 431 -29.83 -9.18 13.76
CA ARG A 431 -29.19 -10.44 14.16
C ARG A 431 -27.77 -10.20 14.72
N HIS A 432 -27.50 -10.73 15.91
CA HIS A 432 -26.20 -10.66 16.57
C HIS A 432 -25.28 -11.84 16.19
N CYS A 433 -25.87 -12.93 15.69
CA CYS A 433 -25.16 -14.10 15.22
C CYS A 433 -25.86 -14.69 13.99
N LEU A 434 -25.14 -15.42 13.12
CA LEU A 434 -25.78 -16.15 12.01
C LEU A 434 -26.66 -17.31 12.49
N LEU A 435 -26.52 -17.74 13.75
CA LEU A 435 -27.41 -18.73 14.35
C LEU A 435 -28.81 -18.18 14.64
N ASP A 436 -28.97 -16.86 14.75
CA ASP A 436 -30.28 -16.24 15.01
C ASP A 436 -31.27 -16.46 13.87
N VAL A 437 -30.74 -16.69 12.67
CA VAL A 437 -31.50 -16.94 11.44
C VAL A 437 -31.32 -18.38 10.95
N LEU A 438 -30.90 -19.29 11.85
CA LEU A 438 -30.63 -20.68 11.49
C LEU A 438 -31.87 -21.39 10.94
N ASP A 439 -33.07 -21.10 11.46
CA ASP A 439 -34.31 -21.69 10.92
C ASP A 439 -34.52 -21.33 9.45
N GLN A 440 -34.28 -20.08 9.06
CA GLN A 440 -34.39 -19.65 7.67
C GLN A 440 -33.32 -20.31 6.79
N VAL A 441 -32.10 -20.46 7.30
CA VAL A 441 -31.02 -21.18 6.61
C VAL A 441 -31.38 -22.66 6.42
N LEU A 442 -31.91 -23.32 7.45
CA LEU A 442 -32.34 -24.72 7.40
C LEU A 442 -33.48 -24.93 6.40
N GLN A 443 -34.44 -24.01 6.35
CA GLN A 443 -35.50 -24.01 5.34
C GLN A 443 -34.94 -23.95 3.92
N LEU A 444 -33.96 -23.07 3.64
CA LEU A 444 -33.31 -22.99 2.32
C LEU A 444 -32.52 -24.26 1.95
N TRP A 445 -31.95 -24.93 2.95
CA TRP A 445 -31.20 -26.18 2.76
C TRP A 445 -32.10 -27.38 2.46
N ASN A 446 -33.42 -27.28 2.74
CA ASN A 446 -34.46 -28.27 2.49
C ASN A 446 -34.28 -29.61 3.24
N HIS A 447 -33.49 -29.66 4.34
CA HIS A 447 -33.27 -30.80 5.26
C HIS A 447 -32.90 -32.17 4.65
N THR A 448 -32.78 -32.27 3.33
CA THR A 448 -32.66 -33.52 2.57
C THR A 448 -31.56 -33.44 1.51
N SER A 449 -30.86 -32.31 1.47
CA SER A 449 -29.85 -32.02 0.47
C SER A 449 -28.50 -32.60 0.86
N ASP A 450 -27.84 -33.26 -0.08
CA ASP A 450 -26.46 -33.76 0.06
C ASP A 450 -25.41 -32.65 -0.11
N ASP A 451 -25.82 -31.40 -0.32
CA ASP A 451 -24.90 -30.28 -0.47
C ASP A 451 -24.51 -29.68 0.88
N ILE A 452 -23.32 -29.07 0.89
CA ILE A 452 -22.92 -28.17 1.97
C ILE A 452 -23.38 -26.78 1.62
N MET A 453 -24.03 -26.12 2.56
CA MET A 453 -24.38 -24.72 2.47
C MET A 453 -23.31 -23.88 3.17
N MET A 454 -22.74 -22.93 2.44
CA MET A 454 -21.81 -21.92 2.95
C MET A 454 -22.44 -20.54 2.88
N TYR A 455 -22.49 -19.87 4.02
CA TYR A 455 -23.11 -18.58 4.18
C TYR A 455 -22.14 -17.56 4.82
N PRO A 456 -21.41 -16.77 4.03
CA PRO A 456 -20.76 -15.55 4.51
C PRO A 456 -21.82 -14.46 4.76
N GLY A 457 -21.87 -13.92 5.97
CA GLY A 457 -22.86 -12.91 6.33
C GLY A 457 -22.40 -11.96 7.43
N LEU A 458 -22.95 -10.75 7.41
CA LEU A 458 -22.68 -9.73 8.42
C LEU A 458 -23.63 -9.89 9.61
N VAL A 459 -23.11 -9.68 10.82
CA VAL A 459 -23.90 -9.62 12.06
C VAL A 459 -23.69 -8.28 12.75
N PHE A 460 -24.66 -7.87 13.56
CA PHE A 460 -24.73 -6.54 14.16
C PHE A 460 -24.43 -6.62 15.65
N ASN A 461 -23.46 -5.82 16.11
CA ASN A 461 -23.09 -5.74 17.51
C ASN A 461 -23.68 -4.48 18.14
N ASN A 462 -24.02 -4.55 19.42
CA ASN A 462 -24.39 -3.35 20.16
C ASN A 462 -23.23 -2.35 20.20
N ILE A 463 -23.54 -1.08 19.92
CA ILE A 463 -22.60 0.02 20.04
C ILE A 463 -22.33 0.33 21.52
N GLY A 464 -21.07 0.21 21.93
CA GLY A 464 -20.61 0.43 23.31
C GLY A 464 -20.21 1.88 23.59
N THR A 465 -20.05 2.23 24.86
CA THR A 465 -19.62 3.59 25.26
C THR A 465 -18.12 3.83 25.05
N ASP A 466 -17.32 2.77 24.97
CA ASP A 466 -15.86 2.81 24.88
C ASP A 466 -15.31 2.72 23.44
N PHE A 467 -16.17 2.50 22.44
CA PHE A 467 -15.80 2.39 21.03
C PHE A 467 -14.88 1.20 20.68
N SER A 468 -14.79 0.20 21.57
CA SER A 468 -13.87 -0.95 21.45
C SER A 468 -14.35 -2.03 20.49
N CYS A 469 -15.67 -2.27 20.42
CA CYS A 469 -16.27 -3.26 19.52
C CYS A 469 -16.70 -2.63 18.18
N PRO A 470 -16.52 -3.32 17.04
CA PRO A 470 -17.05 -2.84 15.76
C PRO A 470 -18.57 -2.91 15.73
N PRO A 471 -19.28 -2.02 15.00
CA PRO A 471 -20.73 -2.11 14.82
C PRO A 471 -21.18 -3.39 14.10
N LEU A 472 -20.34 -3.93 13.20
CA LEU A 472 -20.60 -5.18 12.47
C LEU A 472 -19.42 -6.14 12.61
N SER A 473 -19.73 -7.43 12.58
CA SER A 473 -18.76 -8.53 12.48
C SER A 473 -19.03 -9.40 11.24
N CYS A 474 -18.00 -10.05 10.74
CA CYS A 474 -18.00 -10.89 9.54
C CYS A 474 -17.96 -12.37 9.93
N HIS A 475 -19.08 -13.07 9.77
CA HIS A 475 -19.19 -14.49 10.10
C HIS A 475 -19.33 -15.34 8.83
N VAL A 476 -18.89 -16.59 8.92
CA VAL A 476 -19.23 -17.61 7.91
C VAL A 476 -19.91 -18.77 8.61
N LEU A 477 -21.12 -19.11 8.18
CA LEU A 477 -21.83 -20.30 8.60
C LEU A 477 -21.63 -21.41 7.57
N LEU A 478 -21.23 -22.59 8.02
CA LEU A 478 -21.20 -23.83 7.26
C LEU A 478 -22.27 -24.77 7.81
N LEU A 479 -23.10 -25.31 6.94
CA LEU A 479 -24.15 -26.27 7.27
C LEU A 479 -24.03 -27.46 6.33
N GLY A 480 -24.05 -28.67 6.88
CA GLY A 480 -24.06 -29.88 6.06
C GLY A 480 -23.97 -31.15 6.88
N HIS A 481 -24.11 -32.27 6.17
CA HIS A 481 -23.80 -33.58 6.72
C HIS A 481 -22.28 -33.78 6.73
N ASP A 482 -21.73 -34.24 7.84
CA ASP A 482 -20.32 -34.64 7.97
C ASP A 482 -19.29 -33.52 7.65
N LEU A 483 -19.39 -32.40 8.38
CA LEU A 483 -18.41 -31.30 8.33
C LEU A 483 -17.13 -31.58 9.14
N GLN A 484 -16.89 -32.83 9.56
CA GLN A 484 -15.89 -33.11 10.60
C GLN A 484 -14.50 -32.61 10.20
N ASP A 485 -13.92 -31.84 11.10
CA ASP A 485 -12.57 -31.26 11.07
C ASP A 485 -12.27 -30.28 9.93
N ILE A 486 -13.21 -29.96 9.03
CA ILE A 486 -12.96 -29.01 7.92
C ILE A 486 -12.53 -27.63 8.45
N THR A 487 -13.18 -27.17 9.52
CA THR A 487 -12.90 -25.89 10.16
C THR A 487 -11.54 -25.89 10.83
N GLU A 488 -11.18 -26.96 11.52
CA GLU A 488 -9.90 -27.09 12.21
C GLU A 488 -8.74 -27.20 11.21
N HIS A 489 -8.95 -27.97 10.12
CA HIS A 489 -8.02 -28.06 9.00
C HIS A 489 -7.82 -26.70 8.33
N TYR A 490 -8.90 -25.96 8.08
CA TYR A 490 -8.83 -24.59 7.56
C TYR A 490 -7.98 -23.69 8.46
N LEU A 491 -8.26 -23.68 9.77
CA LEU A 491 -7.54 -22.83 10.73
C LEU A 491 -6.05 -23.18 10.80
N ARG A 492 -5.69 -24.47 10.85
CA ARG A 492 -4.28 -24.92 10.83
C ARG A 492 -3.58 -24.48 9.55
N ARG A 493 -4.20 -24.69 8.39
CA ARG A 493 -3.66 -24.25 7.10
C ARG A 493 -3.43 -22.75 7.06
N MET A 494 -4.33 -21.95 7.63
CA MET A 494 -4.16 -20.49 7.68
C MET A 494 -3.03 -20.06 8.61
N LEU A 495 -2.87 -20.69 9.78
CA LEU A 495 -1.73 -20.44 10.67
C LEU A 495 -0.40 -20.75 9.97
N ASP A 496 -0.30 -21.89 9.28
CA ASP A 496 0.90 -22.27 8.53
C ASP A 496 1.20 -21.32 7.36
N THR A 497 0.17 -20.89 6.64
CA THR A 497 0.28 -19.97 5.50
C THR A 497 0.77 -18.59 5.96
N CYS A 498 0.25 -18.10 7.08
CA CYS A 498 0.62 -16.81 7.67
C CYS A 498 1.88 -16.90 8.57
N LYS A 499 2.55 -18.05 8.66
CA LYS A 499 3.75 -18.26 9.50
C LYS A 499 3.54 -17.91 10.97
N LYS A 500 2.39 -18.30 11.53
CA LYS A 500 2.04 -18.11 12.94
C LYS A 500 2.45 -19.32 13.78
N ASP A 501 3.74 -19.67 13.73
CA ASP A 501 4.30 -20.91 14.32
C ASP A 501 4.13 -21.00 15.84
N ALA A 502 4.01 -19.85 16.53
CA ALA A 502 3.79 -19.77 17.97
C ALA A 502 2.30 -19.89 18.38
N MET A 503 1.41 -20.22 17.43
CA MET A 503 -0.03 -20.34 17.66
C MET A 503 -0.55 -21.71 17.24
N TYR A 504 -1.54 -22.24 17.96
CA TYR A 504 -2.15 -23.54 17.66
C TYR A 504 -3.66 -23.56 17.90
N VAL A 505 -4.34 -24.47 17.20
CA VAL A 505 -5.78 -24.70 17.34
C VAL A 505 -6.05 -25.58 18.56
N SER A 506 -6.98 -25.17 19.42
CA SER A 506 -7.47 -25.93 20.57
C SER A 506 -8.99 -26.01 20.57
N VAL A 507 -9.54 -27.14 21.03
CA VAL A 507 -10.97 -27.43 20.95
C VAL A 507 -11.50 -27.75 22.34
N ALA A 508 -12.65 -27.17 22.70
CA ALA A 508 -13.36 -27.46 23.94
C ALA A 508 -14.78 -27.97 23.63
N HIS A 509 -15.05 -29.23 23.95
CA HIS A 509 -16.33 -29.89 23.72
C HIS A 509 -17.31 -29.62 24.87
N PHE A 510 -18.60 -29.60 24.54
CA PHE A 510 -19.70 -29.55 25.51
C PHE A 510 -20.86 -30.43 25.06
N GLU A 511 -21.48 -31.13 26.03
CA GLU A 511 -22.49 -32.17 25.79
C GLU A 511 -23.93 -31.65 25.84
N THR A 512 -24.18 -30.47 26.43
CA THR A 512 -25.51 -29.88 26.54
C THR A 512 -25.52 -28.45 26.03
N ALA A 513 -26.26 -28.24 24.93
CA ALA A 513 -26.58 -26.93 24.39
C ALA A 513 -28.04 -26.56 24.69
N ALA A 514 -28.53 -26.87 25.90
CA ALA A 514 -29.92 -26.66 26.29
C ALA A 514 -30.36 -25.18 26.23
N GLU A 515 -29.39 -24.26 26.22
CA GLU A 515 -29.61 -22.81 26.05
C GLU A 515 -29.91 -22.42 24.60
N PHE A 516 -29.61 -23.29 23.62
CA PHE A 516 -29.84 -23.05 22.21
C PHE A 516 -31.12 -23.76 21.75
N TRP A 517 -31.95 -23.00 21.05
CA TRP A 517 -33.10 -23.51 20.30
C TRP A 517 -32.58 -24.52 19.23
N HIS A 518 -33.42 -25.41 18.71
CA HIS A 518 -33.09 -26.46 17.69
C HIS A 518 -32.55 -27.82 18.15
N GLY A 519 -32.53 -28.13 19.46
CA GLY A 519 -32.31 -29.51 19.92
C GLY A 519 -30.92 -30.09 19.62
N PHE A 520 -29.89 -29.23 19.65
CA PHE A 520 -28.50 -29.64 19.49
C PHE A 520 -28.09 -30.72 20.50
N THR A 521 -27.43 -31.76 20.01
CA THR A 521 -27.02 -32.93 20.81
C THR A 521 -25.61 -32.77 21.39
N SER A 522 -24.77 -31.95 20.77
CA SER A 522 -23.41 -31.66 21.21
C SER A 522 -22.87 -30.43 20.50
N GLY A 523 -21.77 -29.87 21.01
CA GLY A 523 -21.04 -28.82 20.33
C GLY A 523 -19.59 -28.70 20.78
N LYS A 524 -18.85 -27.85 20.09
CA LYS A 524 -17.47 -27.51 20.44
C LYS A 524 -17.17 -26.04 20.16
N ASN A 525 -16.40 -25.43 21.04
CA ASN A 525 -15.78 -24.13 20.81
C ASN A 525 -14.35 -24.35 20.31
N ILE A 526 -13.98 -23.66 19.23
CA ILE A 526 -12.66 -23.76 18.63
C ILE A 526 -11.92 -22.44 18.87
N PHE A 527 -10.75 -22.55 19.50
CA PHE A 527 -9.91 -21.44 19.89
C PHE A 527 -8.55 -21.49 19.21
N ILE A 528 -7.96 -20.32 18.97
CA ILE A 528 -6.53 -20.21 18.71
C ILE A 528 -5.84 -19.77 20.01
N ARG A 529 -4.77 -20.47 20.37
CA ARG A 529 -3.92 -20.20 21.52
C ARG A 529 -2.53 -19.81 21.07
N SER A 530 -1.88 -18.96 21.84
CA SER A 530 -0.45 -18.66 21.75
C SER A 530 0.33 -19.60 22.67
N ASP A 531 1.57 -19.90 22.33
CA ASP A 531 2.51 -20.59 23.21
C ASP A 531 2.81 -19.78 24.48
N ASN A 532 2.61 -18.47 24.42
CA ASN A 532 2.71 -17.61 25.59
C ASN A 532 1.47 -17.78 26.48
N LEU A 533 1.67 -18.40 27.65
CA LEU A 533 0.59 -18.72 28.61
C LEU A 533 -0.14 -17.49 29.17
N SER A 534 0.42 -16.27 29.05
CA SER A 534 -0.28 -15.04 29.45
C SER A 534 -1.36 -14.60 28.48
N ASP A 535 -1.32 -15.09 27.24
CA ASP A 535 -2.22 -14.63 26.20
C ASP A 535 -3.58 -15.33 26.33
N ILE A 536 -4.64 -14.54 26.24
CA ILE A 536 -6.01 -15.05 26.37
C ILE A 536 -6.36 -15.84 25.09
N PRO A 537 -6.85 -17.09 25.20
CA PRO A 537 -7.33 -17.86 24.06
C PRO A 537 -8.45 -17.14 23.33
N VAL A 538 -8.36 -17.03 22.01
CA VAL A 538 -9.37 -16.34 21.20
C VAL A 538 -10.27 -17.36 20.53
N LYS A 539 -11.58 -17.27 20.79
CA LYS A 539 -12.59 -18.11 20.13
C LYS A 539 -12.72 -17.65 18.67
N VAL A 540 -12.45 -18.56 17.72
CA VAL A 540 -12.47 -18.26 16.28
C VAL A 540 -13.56 -19.02 15.53
N ALA A 541 -14.11 -20.08 16.13
CA ALA A 541 -15.28 -20.75 15.61
C ALA A 541 -16.07 -21.46 16.70
N GLN A 542 -17.31 -21.80 16.39
CA GLN A 542 -18.19 -22.64 17.20
C GLN A 542 -18.93 -23.61 16.31
N GLU A 543 -19.01 -24.86 16.73
CA GLU A 543 -19.70 -25.92 16.00
C GLU A 543 -20.75 -26.58 16.88
N PHE A 544 -21.88 -26.91 16.27
CA PHE A 544 -22.97 -27.63 16.88
C PHE A 544 -23.34 -28.82 16.00
N SER A 545 -23.81 -29.89 16.62
CA SER A 545 -24.35 -31.05 15.93
C SER A 545 -25.77 -31.33 16.39
N PHE A 546 -26.62 -31.74 15.46
CA PHE A 546 -27.99 -32.18 15.74
C PHE A 546 -28.37 -33.30 14.77
N THR A 547 -29.43 -34.03 15.13
CA THR A 547 -29.93 -35.14 14.31
C THR A 547 -31.05 -34.65 13.42
N ALA A 548 -30.92 -34.80 12.10
CA ALA A 548 -31.95 -34.48 11.13
C ALA A 548 -32.55 -35.77 10.54
N GLU A 549 -33.87 -35.78 10.34
CA GLU A 549 -34.59 -36.89 9.72
C GLU A 549 -34.47 -36.82 8.18
N ARG A 550 -34.11 -37.93 7.54
CA ARG A 550 -33.90 -38.06 6.10
C ARG A 550 -34.67 -39.25 5.54
N ILE A 551 -34.99 -39.20 4.24
CA ILE A 551 -35.55 -40.34 3.52
C ILE A 551 -34.55 -41.51 3.61
N GLY A 552 -34.82 -42.49 4.47
CA GLY A 552 -33.98 -43.66 4.71
C GLY A 552 -33.22 -43.71 6.05
N GLY A 553 -33.39 -42.74 6.96
CA GLY A 553 -32.82 -42.80 8.31
C GLY A 553 -32.56 -41.43 8.95
N PHE A 554 -31.79 -41.41 10.05
CA PHE A 554 -31.33 -40.19 10.70
C PHE A 554 -29.87 -39.89 10.33
N THR A 555 -29.56 -38.63 10.02
CA THR A 555 -28.20 -38.20 9.69
C THR A 555 -27.75 -37.10 10.65
N CYS A 556 -26.52 -37.22 11.17
CA CYS A 556 -25.89 -36.18 11.95
C CYS A 556 -25.61 -34.98 11.03
N THR A 557 -26.12 -33.82 11.41
CA THR A 557 -25.93 -32.55 10.71
C THR A 557 -25.14 -31.62 11.61
N SER A 558 -24.15 -30.95 11.03
CA SER A 558 -23.29 -30.02 11.75
C SER A 558 -23.52 -28.60 11.24
N VAL A 559 -23.47 -27.65 12.16
CA VAL A 559 -23.50 -26.21 11.89
C VAL A 559 -22.26 -25.60 12.52
N THR A 560 -21.43 -24.96 11.72
CA THR A 560 -20.23 -24.28 12.21
C THR A 560 -20.28 -22.81 11.86
N VAL A 561 -20.07 -21.94 12.85
CA VAL A 561 -19.89 -20.49 12.64
C VAL A 561 -18.44 -20.13 12.87
N ILE A 562 -17.81 -19.52 11.87
CA ILE A 562 -16.42 -19.06 11.89
C ILE A 562 -16.42 -17.52 11.97
N TYR A 563 -15.70 -16.96 12.94
CA TYR A 563 -15.61 -15.52 13.18
C TYR A 563 -14.39 -14.94 12.45
N LEU A 564 -14.59 -14.41 11.24
CA LEU A 564 -13.49 -13.97 10.39
C LEU A 564 -12.80 -12.70 10.89
N ASP A 565 -13.45 -11.85 11.67
CA ASP A 565 -12.83 -10.66 12.25
C ASP A 565 -11.76 -11.05 13.29
N GLN A 566 -12.10 -12.00 14.17
CA GLN A 566 -11.20 -12.53 15.18
C GLN A 566 -10.03 -13.29 14.54
N LEU A 567 -10.32 -14.10 13.51
CA LEU A 567 -9.29 -14.78 12.76
C LEU A 567 -8.37 -13.78 12.03
N SER A 568 -8.92 -12.75 11.40
CA SER A 568 -8.15 -11.68 10.75
C SER A 568 -7.26 -10.97 11.76
N ARG A 569 -7.79 -10.65 12.95
CA ARG A 569 -7.05 -10.02 14.04
C ARG A 569 -5.75 -10.75 14.37
N LEU A 570 -5.84 -12.07 14.52
CA LEU A 570 -4.72 -12.93 14.91
C LEU A 570 -3.72 -13.16 13.76
N LEU A 571 -4.22 -13.45 12.56
CA LEU A 571 -3.37 -13.78 11.42
C LEU A 571 -2.60 -12.57 10.89
N PHE A 572 -3.18 -11.38 11.02
CA PHE A 572 -2.67 -10.15 10.43
C PHE A 572 -2.19 -9.10 11.45
N ASP A 573 -2.13 -9.45 12.74
CA ASP A 573 -1.69 -8.57 13.84
C ASP A 573 -2.44 -7.21 13.84
N ILE A 574 -3.77 -7.28 13.75
CA ILE A 574 -4.63 -6.11 13.70
C ILE A 574 -5.06 -5.73 15.12
N ASP A 575 -4.61 -4.57 15.60
CA ASP A 575 -4.89 -4.14 16.97
C ASP A 575 -6.25 -3.44 17.13
N ASN A 576 -6.70 -2.72 16.09
CA ASN A 576 -7.94 -1.95 16.10
C ASN A 576 -8.85 -2.37 14.94
N TRP A 577 -10.12 -2.65 15.22
CA TRP A 577 -11.08 -3.09 14.19
C TRP A 577 -11.20 -2.10 13.02
N ARG A 578 -11.00 -0.80 13.26
CA ARG A 578 -11.05 0.24 12.21
C ARG A 578 -9.97 0.05 11.15
N GLN A 579 -8.86 -0.61 11.47
CA GLN A 579 -7.85 -0.97 10.49
C GLN A 579 -8.37 -2.02 9.50
N LEU A 580 -9.14 -3.00 9.99
CA LEU A 580 -9.78 -4.04 9.18
C LEU A 580 -10.84 -3.43 8.25
N TRP A 581 -11.60 -2.46 8.76
CA TRP A 581 -12.68 -1.78 8.04
C TRP A 581 -12.25 -0.58 7.17
N ALA A 582 -10.96 -0.26 7.10
CA ALA A 582 -10.46 0.84 6.28
C ALA A 582 -10.34 0.41 4.80
N ARG A 583 -10.85 1.22 3.87
CA ARG A 583 -11.05 0.83 2.46
C ARG A 583 -9.80 0.36 1.71
N HIS A 584 -8.63 0.90 2.06
CA HIS A 584 -7.38 0.56 1.39
C HIS A 584 -6.49 -0.36 2.23
N SER A 585 -7.05 -1.00 3.25
CA SER A 585 -6.37 -2.03 4.01
C SER A 585 -6.51 -3.36 3.28
N LEU A 586 -5.40 -3.90 2.80
CA LEU A 586 -5.38 -5.03 1.88
C LEU A 586 -4.39 -6.09 2.32
N VAL A 587 -4.65 -7.34 1.94
CA VAL A 587 -3.68 -8.42 2.01
C VAL A 587 -2.76 -8.31 0.79
N ILE A 588 -1.48 -8.10 1.05
CA ILE A 588 -0.42 -8.16 0.04
C ILE A 588 0.44 -9.39 0.29
N PHE A 589 1.20 -9.81 -0.71
CA PHE A 589 2.07 -10.98 -0.59
C PHE A 589 3.52 -10.54 -0.62
N ASN A 590 4.27 -10.98 0.39
CA ASN A 590 5.72 -11.03 0.30
C ASN A 590 6.09 -12.47 -0.05
N GLU A 591 6.50 -12.67 -1.30
CA GLU A 591 6.60 -14.00 -1.92
C GLU A 591 5.24 -14.72 -1.86
N ASN A 592 5.07 -15.66 -0.94
CA ASN A 592 3.84 -16.42 -0.73
C ASN A 592 3.21 -16.21 0.65
N ILE A 593 3.79 -15.32 1.48
CA ILE A 593 3.29 -15.06 2.83
C ILE A 593 2.34 -13.86 2.75
N PRO A 594 1.06 -14.03 3.14
CA PRO A 594 0.11 -12.92 3.17
C PRO A 594 0.45 -11.99 4.34
N LEU A 595 0.51 -10.69 4.04
CA LEU A 595 0.80 -9.60 4.97
C LEU A 595 -0.29 -8.56 4.89
N PHE A 596 -0.55 -7.89 6.01
CA PHE A 596 -1.55 -6.83 6.06
C PHE A 596 -0.93 -5.46 5.75
N LYS A 597 -1.31 -4.90 4.61
CA LYS A 597 -0.98 -3.52 4.24
C LYS A 597 -2.03 -2.59 4.81
N HIS A 598 -1.65 -1.80 5.80
CA HIS A 598 -2.54 -0.79 6.38
C HIS A 598 -2.87 0.32 5.37
N SER A 599 -4.14 0.75 5.34
CA SER A 599 -4.55 1.94 4.59
C SER A 599 -3.83 3.22 5.03
N CYS A 600 -3.54 3.33 6.34
CA CYS A 600 -2.83 4.43 6.96
C CYS A 600 -1.71 3.88 7.86
N PHE A 601 -0.47 4.09 7.46
CA PHE A 601 0.70 3.66 8.20
C PHE A 601 1.07 4.70 9.27
N ASP A 602 1.21 4.25 10.51
CA ASP A 602 1.70 5.04 11.65
C ASP A 602 0.87 6.31 11.94
N SER A 603 -0.46 6.14 11.91
CA SER A 603 -1.43 7.16 12.31
C SER A 603 -1.30 7.54 13.79
N ARG A 604 -1.50 8.82 14.12
CA ARG A 604 -1.45 9.32 15.51
C ARG A 604 -2.83 9.50 16.13
N ALA A 605 -2.88 9.27 17.44
CA ALA A 605 -4.03 9.56 18.26
C ALA A 605 -3.93 10.96 18.89
N TYR A 606 -5.04 11.68 18.95
CA TYR A 606 -5.18 12.99 19.60
C TYR A 606 -6.30 12.93 20.62
N THR A 607 -6.03 13.37 21.84
CA THR A 607 -6.99 13.30 22.95
C THR A 607 -7.39 14.69 23.39
N PHE A 608 -8.69 14.92 23.52
CA PHE A 608 -9.25 16.19 23.98
C PHE A 608 -10.38 15.94 24.97
N ASP A 609 -10.48 16.83 25.95
CA ASP A 609 -11.60 16.83 26.87
C ASP A 609 -12.72 17.70 26.31
N ILE A 610 -13.97 17.28 26.48
CA ILE A 610 -15.17 18.05 26.18
C ILE A 610 -15.98 18.15 27.47
N CYS A 611 -16.23 19.37 27.92
CA CYS A 611 -17.11 19.61 29.05
C CYS A 611 -18.32 20.43 28.61
N PHE A 612 -19.50 20.08 29.11
CA PHE A 612 -20.73 20.79 28.78
C PHE A 612 -21.72 20.78 29.94
N SER A 613 -22.54 21.82 30.01
CA SER A 613 -23.64 21.89 30.97
C SER A 613 -24.85 21.10 30.48
N ASP A 614 -25.48 20.38 31.41
CA ASP A 614 -26.69 19.60 31.15
C ASP A 614 -27.83 20.47 30.62
N SER A 615 -28.72 19.83 29.89
CA SER A 615 -29.99 20.41 29.45
C SER A 615 -31.14 19.46 29.76
N SER A 616 -32.39 19.92 29.65
CA SER A 616 -33.56 19.04 29.76
C SER A 616 -33.61 17.92 28.70
N ASN A 617 -32.88 18.09 27.60
CA ASN A 617 -32.86 17.18 26.46
C ASN A 617 -31.63 16.24 26.49
N PHE A 618 -30.75 16.37 27.48
CA PHE A 618 -29.56 15.54 27.55
C PHE A 618 -29.91 14.10 27.94
N SER A 619 -29.43 13.15 27.14
CA SER A 619 -29.43 11.73 27.43
C SER A 619 -28.03 11.19 27.19
N VAL A 620 -27.49 10.45 28.16
CA VAL A 620 -26.17 9.81 28.00
C VAL A 620 -26.16 8.81 26.86
N VAL A 621 -27.28 8.10 26.64
CA VAL A 621 -27.45 7.16 25.54
C VAL A 621 -27.39 7.91 24.21
N GLU A 622 -28.12 9.03 24.11
CA GLU A 622 -28.14 9.83 22.89
C GLU A 622 -26.78 10.52 22.61
N PHE A 623 -26.06 10.92 23.66
CA PHE A 623 -24.69 11.42 23.54
C PHE A 623 -23.78 10.41 22.83
N TYR A 624 -23.77 9.15 23.28
CA TYR A 624 -22.96 8.12 22.62
C TYR A 624 -23.47 7.78 21.22
N ASN A 625 -24.78 7.71 21.02
CA ASN A 625 -25.39 7.47 19.69
C ASN A 625 -24.96 8.52 18.67
N ILE A 626 -24.95 9.80 19.05
CA ILE A 626 -24.47 10.89 18.19
C ILE A 626 -23.00 10.69 17.84
N LEU A 627 -22.15 10.36 18.81
CA LEU A 627 -20.72 10.14 18.57
C LEU A 627 -20.47 8.97 17.60
N TRP A 628 -21.20 7.87 17.75
CA TRP A 628 -21.14 6.74 16.81
C TRP A 628 -21.56 7.12 15.40
N GLN A 629 -22.67 7.84 15.25
CA GLN A 629 -23.18 8.19 13.92
C GLN A 629 -22.31 9.23 13.22
N VAL A 630 -21.72 10.16 13.96
CA VAL A 630 -20.91 11.26 13.40
C VAL A 630 -19.46 10.84 13.15
N ALA A 631 -18.85 10.09 14.07
CA ALA A 631 -17.40 9.97 14.16
C ALA A 631 -16.86 8.56 14.53
N ALA A 632 -17.67 7.50 14.40
CA ALA A 632 -17.27 6.13 14.76
C ALA A 632 -15.89 5.70 14.24
N ASP A 633 -15.59 6.04 12.99
CA ASP A 633 -14.36 5.60 12.29
C ASP A 633 -13.09 6.32 12.75
N ILE A 634 -13.22 7.34 13.58
CA ILE A 634 -12.07 8.08 14.13
C ILE A 634 -12.03 8.14 15.65
N ILE A 635 -13.14 7.98 16.36
CA ILE A 635 -13.14 7.89 17.82
C ILE A 635 -12.66 6.49 18.21
N ILE A 636 -11.54 6.38 18.94
CA ILE A 636 -11.03 5.09 19.43
C ILE A 636 -11.32 4.83 20.91
N ASN A 637 -11.66 5.88 21.66
CA ASN A 637 -12.02 5.77 23.07
C ASN A 637 -12.82 7.02 23.51
N VAL A 638 -13.79 6.82 24.40
CA VAL A 638 -14.48 7.87 25.14
C VAL A 638 -14.50 7.50 26.62
N GLU A 639 -13.94 8.36 27.45
CA GLU A 639 -13.85 8.16 28.90
C GLU A 639 -14.66 9.24 29.61
N PHE A 640 -15.59 8.83 30.48
CA PHE A 640 -16.25 9.76 31.39
C PHE A 640 -15.28 10.14 32.51
N LEU A 641 -14.98 11.44 32.63
CA LEU A 641 -14.03 11.93 33.64
C LEU A 641 -14.74 12.33 34.93
N ASN A 642 -15.78 13.15 34.83
CA ASN A 642 -16.45 13.71 36.00
C ASN A 642 -17.83 14.31 35.68
N LEU A 643 -18.68 14.38 36.71
CA LEU A 643 -19.90 15.18 36.77
C LEU A 643 -19.76 16.20 37.91
N PHE A 644 -19.69 17.48 37.56
CA PHE A 644 -19.73 18.57 38.53
C PHE A 644 -21.19 19.02 38.73
N GLU A 645 -21.64 19.07 39.98
CA GLU A 645 -22.90 19.70 40.36
C GLU A 645 -22.61 21.00 41.10
N SER A 646 -23.18 22.11 40.62
CA SER A 646 -23.01 23.40 41.28
C SER A 646 -23.95 23.54 42.49
N PRO A 647 -23.63 24.44 43.44
CA PRO A 647 -24.54 24.78 44.53
C PRO A 647 -25.90 25.33 44.03
N ASP A 648 -25.90 25.94 42.85
CA ASP A 648 -27.09 26.50 42.20
C ASP A 648 -27.87 25.46 41.38
N GLY A 649 -27.47 24.18 41.43
CA GLY A 649 -28.19 23.04 40.86
C GLY A 649 -27.89 22.73 39.39
N TRP A 650 -27.04 23.51 38.71
CA TRP A 650 -26.61 23.17 37.34
C TRP A 650 -25.53 22.09 37.34
N ARG A 651 -25.63 21.16 36.39
CA ARG A 651 -24.69 20.05 36.22
C ARG A 651 -23.78 20.27 35.02
N SER A 652 -22.54 19.84 35.11
CA SER A 652 -21.61 19.81 33.98
C SER A 652 -20.91 18.47 33.91
N HIS A 653 -21.04 17.83 32.75
CA HIS A 653 -20.32 16.60 32.43
C HIS A 653 -18.98 16.95 31.82
N CYS A 654 -17.98 16.09 32.02
CA CYS A 654 -16.76 16.14 31.25
C CYS A 654 -16.33 14.75 30.79
N TYR A 655 -16.03 14.65 29.50
CA TYR A 655 -15.60 13.43 28.82
C TYR A 655 -14.27 13.67 28.14
N ARG A 656 -13.46 12.62 28.01
CA ARG A 656 -12.23 12.60 27.23
C ARG A 656 -12.44 11.76 25.99
N ILE A 657 -12.23 12.36 24.82
CA ILE A 657 -12.39 11.68 23.53
C ILE A 657 -11.01 11.57 22.86
N THR A 658 -10.67 10.37 22.43
CA THR A 658 -9.44 10.10 21.66
C THR A 658 -9.76 9.81 20.21
N TYR A 659 -9.14 10.58 19.31
CA TYR A 659 -9.30 10.53 17.86
C TYR A 659 -8.08 9.95 17.17
N GLN A 660 -8.25 8.96 16.30
CA GLN A 660 -7.23 8.42 15.41
C GLN A 660 -7.89 7.93 14.12
N SER A 661 -7.39 8.35 12.96
CA SER A 661 -7.92 7.87 11.68
C SER A 661 -7.07 6.76 11.09
N PHE A 662 -7.70 5.69 10.62
CA PHE A 662 -7.03 4.55 9.99
C PHE A 662 -7.13 4.55 8.46
N GLU A 663 -7.82 5.52 7.89
CA GLU A 663 -8.05 5.63 6.44
C GLU A 663 -7.71 7.01 5.88
N LYS A 664 -8.09 8.07 6.60
CA LYS A 664 -7.99 9.46 6.15
C LYS A 664 -6.93 10.22 6.93
N ALA A 665 -6.52 11.35 6.38
CA ALA A 665 -5.55 12.23 7.03
C ALA A 665 -6.16 12.88 8.27
N LEU A 666 -5.43 12.85 9.39
CA LEU A 666 -5.79 13.51 10.63
C LEU A 666 -4.56 14.16 11.25
N SER A 667 -4.54 15.49 11.25
CA SER A 667 -3.61 16.33 12.02
C SER A 667 -4.28 16.76 13.34
N ARG A 668 -3.48 17.28 14.28
CA ARG A 668 -3.98 17.87 15.52
C ARG A 668 -4.94 19.03 15.25
N GLU A 669 -4.64 19.86 14.26
CA GLU A 669 -5.49 20.98 13.84
C GLU A 669 -6.86 20.47 13.35
N GLN A 670 -6.87 19.42 12.52
CA GLN A 670 -8.11 18.80 12.06
C GLN A 670 -8.88 18.14 13.20
N ALA A 671 -8.21 17.48 14.14
CA ALA A 671 -8.86 16.85 15.29
C ALA A 671 -9.54 17.89 16.21
N ILE A 672 -8.94 19.08 16.38
CA ILE A 672 -9.57 20.22 17.08
C ILE A 672 -10.81 20.70 16.33
N ILE A 673 -10.71 20.89 15.02
CA ILE A 673 -11.86 21.29 14.18
C ILE A 673 -12.99 20.27 14.30
N ILE A 674 -12.68 18.97 14.35
CA ILE A 674 -13.69 17.91 14.52
C ILE A 674 -14.33 17.98 15.91
N GLN A 675 -13.54 18.13 16.98
CA GLN A 675 -14.03 18.29 18.34
C GLN A 675 -15.01 19.48 18.44
N GLU A 676 -14.63 20.63 17.90
CA GLU A 676 -15.37 21.89 18.07
C GLU A 676 -16.51 22.05 17.07
N ALA A 677 -16.20 21.98 15.77
CA ALA A 677 -17.11 22.35 14.69
C ALA A 677 -17.98 21.20 14.18
N VAL A 678 -17.61 19.95 14.50
CA VAL A 678 -18.40 18.77 14.13
C VAL A 678 -19.12 18.22 15.35
N ILE A 679 -18.40 17.57 16.26
CA ILE A 679 -18.98 16.91 17.42
C ILE A 679 -19.65 17.93 18.33
N GLY A 680 -18.91 18.98 18.72
CA GLY A 680 -19.45 19.98 19.62
C GLY A 680 -20.70 20.67 19.08
N ARG A 681 -20.67 21.05 17.80
CA ARG A 681 -21.80 21.69 17.14
C ARG A 681 -23.03 20.78 17.05
N VAL A 682 -22.86 19.50 16.70
CA VAL A 682 -23.97 18.54 16.64
C VAL A 682 -24.56 18.30 18.02
N LEU A 683 -23.73 18.13 19.05
CA LEU A 683 -24.17 17.96 20.44
C LEU A 683 -24.98 19.17 20.93
N CYS A 684 -24.49 20.40 20.70
CA CYS A 684 -25.23 21.61 21.08
C CYS A 684 -26.62 21.68 20.42
N VAL A 685 -26.73 21.31 19.14
CA VAL A 685 -28.01 21.39 18.42
C VAL A 685 -28.96 20.26 18.83
N LYS A 686 -28.48 19.02 18.96
CA LYS A 686 -29.34 17.86 19.21
C LYS A 686 -29.65 17.64 20.67
N LEU A 687 -28.69 17.87 21.56
CA LEU A 687 -28.86 17.69 23.00
C LEU A 687 -29.16 19.00 23.73
N GLY A 688 -29.10 20.16 23.07
CA GLY A 688 -29.32 21.46 23.72
C GLY A 688 -28.28 21.80 24.80
N VAL A 689 -27.13 21.11 24.79
CA VAL A 689 -26.05 21.32 25.76
C VAL A 689 -25.25 22.57 25.42
N SER A 690 -24.63 23.19 26.43
CA SER A 690 -23.69 24.30 26.23
C SER A 690 -22.27 23.83 26.53
N ILE A 691 -21.46 23.69 25.48
CA ILE A 691 -20.04 23.33 25.59
C ILE A 691 -19.25 24.51 26.15
N ARG A 692 -18.27 24.22 27.02
CA ARG A 692 -17.43 25.20 27.72
C ARG A 692 -15.99 25.16 27.27
#